data_AF-A0A9W6IAW3-F1
#
_entry.id   AF-A0A9W6IAW3-F1
#
_cell.length_a   1.000
_cell.length_b   1.000
_cell.length_c   1.000
_cell.angle_alpha   90.00
_cell.angle_beta   90.00
_cell.angle_gamma   90.00
#
_symmetry.space_group_name_H-M   'P 1'
#
loop_
_entity.id
_entity.type
_entity.pdbx_description
1 polymer ?
#
loop_
_entity_poly.entity_id
_entity_poly.type
_entity_poly.pdbx_seq_one_letter_code
_entity_poly.pdbx_strand_id
1 'polypeptide(L)'
;MSVSIHASDIPPWEQLAESIRITPAHRLYLATLPTGASEPVPPHPAHPEGTLVVGMTALTEGEEGARLLREVIERRDPREGALAHFLDRLVRPTARVFRAFLDRHGRFPAEPAGLAYELSRERGATGRVVVTDPTFPEDPGRALAAIRSAAHRLGALFAAAGLGGVEESADAVRAAVDASLAAELRFLRPETYAALGGADNDLVHTVGPEQHAVLTETLERVAEQARRRRVDPAARQPAVVIDLDLCALDPRRRILHALRTVSGPRPGAPRGVTEFAAPERLAALPAYHGPSWELFVENTGLRLRYPGVDWDQMLTDYSWAFYRPWRQLAWDTPVAGLSRFVWDVHDAGGRVVFNTARRHRVREETEHALARAGILRPRLLMLPNDRVRPVHELKSENLRALADLEVITIFDDLWRNRQAMAKELPSARLVAVELAGFTSERPPGRAPEDGAPIITTFETVPRPLLVTGPALSHARSPAQLRIGEMSCHPVARDHAVRLTTPESLEIVDALVSAADAAADRTAENALRRGAETTVSLVHRVLTHERFLRGSREHLSEEAVRAFVERKEPLRAVAPGFSAKPHHNGLRTAGPLPDLAELGALVRLRELQRAVAHVYPPGLRITVLTDGDHYRSRPTATPPAYRDKLKEYLRLVADPDTLDLADVSQAVREHLGPEASRRRALRIEEHAGLLGGALTGIDVTAAPLESLERADRICRGLVGDRADGPPVPGFSTLFHSLVYSVNPPPPPPGTTPEAWARGLYADVFNVTDPAASPEAVEGRRAVLRNAWDDAVRRLTVLRVDGELGCEDTAFLPGRIRLTPSPRPGSLGFSYLGGSSALPWHGVGVVDAEGTLSVDYAVSLADQGFVPVHSPLLGPAQPWFTVPVTSTRLVDRRRGNELDPAFRSSVRLHTYKKVST
;
A
#
# COMPACT_ATOMS: atom_id res chain seq x y z
N MET A 1 -31.73 29.62 -2.27
CA MET A 1 -32.23 29.33 -3.63
C MET A 1 -31.03 29.01 -4.51
N SER A 2 -30.67 27.72 -4.58
CA SER A 2 -29.58 27.21 -5.42
C SER A 2 -30.18 26.76 -6.74
N VAL A 3 -29.90 27.50 -7.81
CA VAL A 3 -30.22 27.06 -9.17
C VAL A 3 -29.33 25.85 -9.46
N SER A 4 -29.92 24.66 -9.52
CA SER A 4 -29.27 23.45 -10.01
C SER A 4 -29.18 23.60 -11.53
N ILE A 5 -28.04 24.08 -12.02
CA ILE A 5 -27.69 23.96 -13.43
C ILE A 5 -27.38 22.49 -13.66
N HIS A 6 -28.18 21.81 -14.48
CA HIS A 6 -27.86 20.45 -14.90
C HIS A 6 -26.54 20.48 -15.69
N ALA A 7 -25.60 19.61 -15.35
CA ALA A 7 -24.29 19.52 -15.98
C ALA A 7 -24.32 19.12 -17.48
N SER A 8 -25.51 19.03 -18.09
CA SER A 8 -25.76 18.83 -19.53
C SER A 8 -25.63 20.11 -20.36
N ASP A 9 -25.64 21.29 -19.72
CA ASP A 9 -25.76 22.58 -20.44
C ASP A 9 -24.41 23.30 -20.67
N ILE A 10 -23.31 22.73 -20.18
CA ILE A 10 -21.94 23.27 -20.37
C ILE A 10 -21.37 22.73 -21.70
N PRO A 11 -20.78 23.56 -22.57
CA PRO A 11 -20.13 23.09 -23.80
C PRO A 11 -19.08 21.99 -23.55
N PRO A 12 -18.96 20.95 -24.40
CA PRO A 12 -18.01 19.84 -24.21
C PRO A 12 -16.57 20.27 -23.94
N TRP A 13 -16.08 21.32 -24.63
CA TRP A 13 -14.74 21.86 -24.42
C TRP A 13 -14.54 22.49 -23.04
N GLU A 14 -15.54 23.19 -22.50
CA GLU A 14 -15.48 23.78 -21.16
C GLU A 14 -15.46 22.69 -20.09
N GLN A 15 -16.21 21.60 -20.30
CA GLN A 15 -16.18 20.44 -19.42
C GLN A 15 -14.80 19.77 -19.40
N LEU A 16 -14.17 19.60 -20.57
CA LEU A 16 -12.81 19.04 -20.68
C LEU A 16 -11.78 19.95 -19.98
N ALA A 17 -11.88 21.26 -20.17
CA ALA A 17 -11.00 22.22 -19.51
C ALA A 17 -11.14 22.19 -17.98
N GLU A 18 -12.37 22.13 -17.48
CA GLU A 18 -12.64 22.00 -16.04
C GLU A 18 -12.08 20.70 -15.47
N SER A 19 -12.31 19.59 -16.19
CA SER A 19 -11.81 18.27 -15.82
C SER A 19 -10.29 18.22 -15.72
N ILE A 20 -9.57 18.85 -16.67
CA ILE A 20 -8.10 19.01 -16.63
C ILE A 20 -7.67 19.83 -15.41
N ARG A 21 -8.44 20.83 -15.00
CA ARG A 21 -8.11 21.70 -13.86
C ARG A 21 -8.20 20.97 -12.52
N ILE A 22 -9.22 20.14 -12.32
CA ILE A 22 -9.54 19.56 -11.02
C ILE A 22 -9.10 18.10 -10.85
N THR A 23 -8.86 17.36 -11.95
CA THR A 23 -8.54 15.92 -11.91
C THR A 23 -7.05 15.70 -12.13
N PRO A 24 -6.27 15.19 -11.14
CA PRO A 24 -4.82 14.99 -11.28
C PRO A 24 -4.42 14.15 -12.49
N ALA A 25 -5.13 13.04 -12.75
CA ALA A 25 -4.87 12.19 -13.90
C ALA A 25 -5.05 12.95 -15.23
N HIS A 26 -6.12 13.73 -15.39
CA HIS A 26 -6.29 14.53 -16.59
C HIS A 26 -5.27 15.67 -16.68
N ARG A 27 -4.87 16.26 -15.56
CA ARG A 27 -3.82 17.29 -15.54
C ARG A 27 -2.47 16.76 -16.04
N LEU A 28 -2.16 15.50 -15.75
CA LEU A 28 -0.93 14.83 -16.20
C LEU A 28 -1.03 14.30 -17.62
N TYR A 29 -2.16 13.70 -18.00
CA TYR A 29 -2.27 12.88 -19.21
C TYR A 29 -3.15 13.47 -20.30
N LEU A 30 -3.84 14.59 -20.07
CA LEU A 30 -4.82 15.12 -21.02
C LEU A 30 -4.48 16.52 -21.50
N ALA A 31 -4.68 16.74 -22.80
CA ALA A 31 -4.73 18.04 -23.43
C ALA A 31 -5.97 18.13 -24.33
N THR A 32 -6.29 19.35 -24.75
CA THR A 32 -7.31 19.62 -25.77
C THR A 32 -6.69 20.38 -26.92
N LEU A 33 -7.20 20.19 -28.13
CA LEU A 33 -6.87 21.01 -29.29
C LEU A 33 -8.17 21.56 -29.89
N PRO A 34 -8.74 22.63 -29.31
CA PRO A 34 -9.97 23.25 -29.83
C PRO A 34 -9.80 23.73 -31.26
N THR A 35 -10.90 23.79 -32.02
CA THR A 35 -10.89 24.25 -33.42
C THR A 35 -10.24 25.65 -33.53
N GLY A 36 -9.22 25.76 -34.38
CA GLY A 36 -8.46 27.00 -34.59
C GLY A 36 -7.24 27.19 -33.67
N ALA A 37 -7.04 26.32 -32.68
CA ALA A 37 -5.80 26.29 -31.91
C ALA A 37 -4.67 25.62 -32.72
N SER A 38 -3.46 26.19 -32.65
CA SER A 38 -2.27 25.62 -33.30
C SER A 38 -1.48 24.66 -32.40
N GLU A 39 -1.76 24.63 -31.10
CA GLU A 39 -1.04 23.84 -30.09
C GLU A 39 -1.99 23.30 -29.01
N PRO A 40 -1.64 22.19 -28.33
CA PRO A 40 -2.41 21.66 -27.22
C PRO A 40 -2.57 22.63 -26.04
N VAL A 41 -3.75 22.59 -25.42
CA VAL A 41 -4.13 23.37 -24.25
C VAL A 41 -4.49 22.44 -23.08
N PRO A 42 -3.87 22.58 -21.90
CA PRO A 42 -2.74 23.47 -21.61
C PRO A 42 -1.46 23.02 -22.33
N PRO A 43 -0.51 23.95 -22.59
CA PRO A 43 0.79 23.60 -23.16
C PRO A 43 1.56 22.64 -22.23
N HIS A 44 2.40 21.79 -22.82
CA HIS A 44 3.21 20.85 -22.06
C HIS A 44 4.33 21.57 -21.27
N PRO A 45 4.46 21.37 -19.94
CA PRO A 45 5.40 22.12 -19.12
C PRO A 45 6.88 21.82 -19.39
N ALA A 46 7.22 20.60 -19.80
CA ALA A 46 8.60 20.22 -20.15
C ALA A 46 9.04 20.60 -21.58
N HIS A 47 8.13 21.11 -22.42
CA HIS A 47 8.40 21.41 -23.85
C HIS A 47 8.08 22.88 -24.16
N PRO A 48 8.90 23.83 -23.68
CA PRO A 48 8.67 25.26 -23.87
C PRO A 48 8.61 25.70 -25.33
N GLU A 49 9.29 24.96 -26.21
CA GLU A 49 9.30 25.14 -27.65
C GLU A 49 7.98 24.73 -28.32
N GLY A 50 7.06 24.09 -27.60
CA GLY A 50 5.80 23.56 -28.12
C GLY A 50 5.89 22.10 -28.51
N THR A 51 4.75 21.52 -28.88
CA THR A 51 4.57 20.09 -29.14
C THR A 51 3.89 19.83 -30.48
N LEU A 52 3.94 18.58 -30.93
CA LEU A 52 3.25 18.09 -32.12
C LEU A 52 2.07 17.21 -31.71
N VAL A 53 0.99 17.26 -32.47
CA VAL A 53 -0.20 16.42 -32.26
C VAL A 53 -0.28 15.42 -33.40
N VAL A 54 -0.28 14.13 -33.06
CA VAL A 54 -0.37 13.05 -34.03
C VAL A 54 -1.60 12.21 -33.74
N GLY A 55 -2.55 12.17 -34.68
CA GLY A 55 -3.77 11.37 -34.56
C GLY A 55 -3.45 9.90 -34.28
N MET A 56 -4.27 9.25 -33.43
CA MET A 56 -4.06 7.84 -33.10
C MET A 56 -4.06 6.93 -34.35
N THR A 57 -4.89 7.25 -35.35
CA THR A 57 -4.95 6.53 -36.63
C THR A 57 -3.66 6.67 -37.43
N ALA A 58 -3.05 7.87 -37.46
CA ALA A 58 -1.80 8.13 -38.17
C ALA A 58 -0.62 7.30 -37.63
N LEU A 59 -0.63 6.96 -36.34
CA LEU A 59 0.37 6.08 -35.72
C LEU A 59 0.05 4.59 -35.87
N THR A 60 -1.17 4.22 -36.28
CA THR A 60 -1.62 2.82 -36.35
C THR A 60 -1.75 2.27 -37.77
N GLU A 61 -1.56 3.10 -38.80
CA GLU A 61 -1.81 2.73 -40.20
C GLU A 61 -0.57 2.91 -41.09
N GLY A 62 -0.30 1.91 -41.93
CA GLY A 62 0.69 1.96 -43.01
C GLY A 62 2.17 1.95 -42.57
N GLU A 63 3.07 1.99 -43.56
CA GLU A 63 4.53 2.04 -43.34
C GLU A 63 4.98 3.34 -42.67
N GLU A 64 4.28 4.45 -42.93
CA GLU A 64 4.61 5.75 -42.35
C GLU A 64 4.34 5.79 -40.84
N GLY A 65 3.21 5.21 -40.38
CA GLY A 65 2.92 5.06 -38.95
C GLY A 65 3.96 4.17 -38.24
N ALA A 66 4.37 3.08 -38.88
CA ALA A 66 5.43 2.20 -38.35
C ALA A 66 6.79 2.93 -38.22
N ARG A 67 7.16 3.73 -39.23
CA ARG A 67 8.38 4.56 -39.19
C ARG A 67 8.31 5.59 -38.06
N LEU A 68 7.18 6.28 -37.92
CA LEU A 68 7.00 7.27 -36.86
C LEU A 68 7.04 6.63 -35.47
N LEU A 69 6.39 5.47 -35.28
CA LEU A 69 6.43 4.74 -34.02
C LEU A 69 7.87 4.33 -33.66
N ARG A 70 8.68 3.89 -34.63
CA ARG A 70 10.11 3.62 -34.40
C ARG A 70 10.84 4.85 -33.90
N GLU A 71 10.68 5.99 -34.56
CA GLU A 71 11.31 7.24 -34.12
C GLU A 71 10.88 7.64 -32.70
N VAL A 72 9.60 7.47 -32.36
CA VAL A 72 9.08 7.73 -31.01
C VAL A 72 9.77 6.86 -29.96
N ILE A 73 9.90 5.55 -30.20
CA ILE A 73 10.50 4.60 -29.25
C ILE A 73 12.03 4.75 -29.16
N GLU A 74 12.68 5.18 -30.24
CA GLU A 74 14.13 5.47 -30.25
C GLU A 74 14.50 6.72 -29.43
N ARG A 75 13.53 7.61 -29.17
CA ARG A 75 13.72 8.84 -28.37
C ARG A 75 13.53 8.65 -26.86
N ARG A 76 13.31 7.43 -26.38
CA ARG A 76 13.19 7.12 -24.95
C ARG A 76 14.49 7.38 -24.18
N ASP A 77 14.42 7.43 -22.85
CA ASP A 77 15.62 7.34 -22.01
C ASP A 77 16.31 5.98 -22.26
N PRO A 78 17.61 5.93 -22.60
CA PRO A 78 18.33 4.68 -22.84
C PRO A 78 18.28 3.67 -21.68
N ARG A 79 17.98 4.11 -20.46
CA ARG A 79 17.81 3.25 -19.27
C ARG A 79 16.45 2.56 -19.24
N GLU A 80 15.46 3.07 -19.97
CA GLU A 80 14.12 2.50 -20.08
C GLU A 80 14.08 1.42 -21.18
N GLY A 81 13.46 0.28 -20.87
CA GLY A 81 13.12 -0.73 -21.88
C GLY A 81 12.13 -0.17 -22.91
N ALA A 82 12.27 -0.58 -24.18
CA ALA A 82 11.42 -0.11 -25.27
C ALA A 82 9.93 -0.42 -25.04
N LEU A 83 9.62 -1.65 -24.60
CA LEU A 83 8.25 -2.06 -24.29
C LEU A 83 7.67 -1.30 -23.09
N ALA A 84 8.45 -1.12 -22.03
CA ALA A 84 8.02 -0.35 -20.86
C ALA A 84 7.68 1.10 -21.25
N HIS A 85 8.57 1.75 -22.02
CA HIS A 85 8.33 3.09 -22.55
C HIS A 85 7.07 3.16 -23.42
N PHE A 86 6.90 2.21 -24.33
CA PHE A 86 5.70 2.09 -25.17
C PHE A 86 4.41 2.00 -24.33
N LEU A 87 4.37 1.09 -23.34
CA LEU A 87 3.21 0.89 -22.48
C LEU A 87 2.92 2.14 -21.64
N ASP A 88 3.95 2.76 -21.05
CA ASP A 88 3.80 3.87 -20.11
C ASP A 88 3.50 5.22 -20.78
N ARG A 89 3.91 5.40 -22.05
CA ARG A 89 3.72 6.67 -22.79
C ARG A 89 2.61 6.62 -23.84
N LEU A 90 2.15 5.46 -24.30
CA LEU A 90 1.11 5.37 -25.34
C LEU A 90 -0.13 4.56 -24.94
N VAL A 91 0.03 3.46 -24.19
CA VAL A 91 -1.10 2.57 -23.85
C VAL A 91 -1.79 3.00 -22.55
N ARG A 92 -1.04 3.07 -21.45
CA ARG A 92 -1.59 3.44 -20.13
C ARG A 92 -2.22 4.83 -20.10
N PRO A 93 -1.63 5.88 -20.71
CA PRO A 93 -2.25 7.20 -20.72
C PRO A 93 -3.66 7.21 -21.28
N THR A 94 -3.90 6.52 -22.40
CA THR A 94 -5.23 6.41 -23.02
C THR A 94 -6.22 5.73 -22.10
N ALA A 95 -5.84 4.60 -21.49
CA ALA A 95 -6.70 3.90 -20.54
C ALA A 95 -6.97 4.72 -19.26
N ARG A 96 -5.98 5.46 -18.76
CA ARG A 96 -6.12 6.34 -17.58
C ARG A 96 -7.08 7.50 -17.82
N VAL A 97 -6.94 8.18 -18.96
CA VAL A 97 -7.85 9.25 -19.37
C VAL A 97 -9.26 8.70 -19.51
N PHE A 98 -9.42 7.56 -20.20
CA PHE A 98 -10.72 6.90 -20.32
C PHE A 98 -11.34 6.55 -18.96
N ARG A 99 -10.58 5.88 -18.08
CA ARG A 99 -11.01 5.53 -16.71
C ARG A 99 -11.41 6.76 -15.92
N ALA A 100 -10.59 7.81 -15.92
CA ALA A 100 -10.84 8.99 -15.10
C ALA A 100 -12.08 9.77 -15.58
N PHE A 101 -12.35 9.84 -16.89
CA PHE A 101 -13.61 10.38 -17.40
C PHE A 101 -14.82 9.56 -16.97
N LEU A 102 -14.75 8.24 -17.17
CA LEU A 102 -15.88 7.38 -16.93
C LEU A 102 -16.18 7.25 -15.43
N ASP A 103 -15.19 6.84 -14.65
CA ASP A 103 -15.38 6.47 -13.25
C ASP A 103 -15.58 7.70 -12.34
N ARG A 104 -15.05 8.88 -12.73
CA ARG A 104 -15.21 10.11 -11.93
C ARG A 104 -16.28 11.05 -12.45
N HIS A 105 -16.42 11.18 -13.77
CA HIS A 105 -17.34 12.16 -14.38
C HIS A 105 -18.58 11.50 -15.01
N GLY A 106 -18.65 10.17 -15.07
CA GLY A 106 -19.78 9.42 -15.64
C GLY A 106 -19.93 9.59 -17.16
N ARG A 107 -18.83 9.92 -17.86
CA ARG A 107 -18.82 10.32 -19.28
C ARG A 107 -17.64 9.69 -20.01
N PHE A 108 -17.63 9.72 -21.34
CA PHE A 108 -16.61 9.07 -22.16
C PHE A 108 -15.90 10.08 -23.05
N PRO A 109 -14.57 10.07 -23.17
CA PRO A 109 -13.89 10.83 -24.22
C PRO A 109 -14.20 10.24 -25.60
N ALA A 110 -13.95 11.01 -26.64
CA ALA A 110 -14.35 10.71 -28.01
C ALA A 110 -13.88 9.35 -28.55
N GLU A 111 -14.52 8.92 -29.66
CA GLU A 111 -14.03 7.78 -30.44
C GLU A 111 -12.54 7.99 -30.81
N PRO A 112 -11.74 6.94 -31.06
CA PRO A 112 -10.30 7.08 -31.35
C PRO A 112 -9.94 8.06 -32.46
N ALA A 113 -10.86 8.37 -33.38
CA ALA A 113 -10.69 9.38 -34.42
C ALA A 113 -10.60 10.83 -33.88
N GLY A 114 -11.20 11.09 -32.71
CA GLY A 114 -11.13 12.35 -31.97
C GLY A 114 -10.00 12.41 -30.94
N LEU A 115 -9.10 11.40 -30.93
CA LEU A 115 -7.98 11.29 -30.03
C LEU A 115 -6.65 11.30 -30.78
N ALA A 116 -5.65 11.93 -30.16
CA ALA A 116 -4.30 12.04 -30.66
C ALA A 116 -3.27 11.88 -29.53
N TYR A 117 -2.02 11.65 -29.90
CA TYR A 117 -0.88 11.65 -28.99
C TYR A 117 -0.10 12.95 -29.11
N GLU A 118 0.32 13.51 -27.98
CA GLU A 118 1.23 14.64 -27.93
C GLU A 118 2.68 14.14 -27.99
N LEU A 119 3.45 14.69 -28.93
CA LEU A 119 4.88 14.41 -29.09
C LEU A 119 5.69 15.69 -28.90
N SER A 120 6.93 15.57 -28.44
CA SER A 120 7.89 16.67 -28.48
C SER A 120 8.24 17.04 -29.93
N ARG A 121 8.89 18.19 -30.15
CA ARG A 121 9.38 18.55 -31.50
C ARG A 121 10.41 17.56 -32.05
N GLU A 122 11.10 16.84 -31.17
CA GLU A 122 12.03 15.76 -31.52
C GLU A 122 11.34 14.41 -31.72
N ARG A 123 10.00 14.40 -31.72
CA ARG A 123 9.13 13.22 -31.89
C ARG A 123 9.21 12.21 -30.75
N GLY A 124 9.62 12.63 -29.54
CA GLY A 124 9.51 11.80 -28.34
C GLY A 124 8.08 11.84 -27.78
N ALA A 125 7.56 10.71 -27.28
CA ALA A 125 6.23 10.68 -26.67
C ALA A 125 6.23 11.40 -25.31
N THR A 126 5.38 12.42 -25.16
CA THR A 126 5.24 13.13 -23.88
C THR A 126 4.44 12.29 -22.87
N GLY A 127 3.60 11.38 -23.36
CA GLY A 127 2.68 10.62 -22.55
C GLY A 127 1.30 11.26 -22.40
N ARG A 128 1.04 12.44 -23.00
CA ARG A 128 -0.29 13.06 -23.01
C ARG A 128 -1.12 12.61 -24.22
N VAL A 129 -2.40 12.41 -23.96
CA VAL A 129 -3.47 12.22 -24.96
C VAL A 129 -4.12 13.57 -25.20
N VAL A 130 -4.37 13.88 -26.47
CA VAL A 130 -4.99 15.13 -26.92
C VAL A 130 -6.36 14.83 -27.48
N VAL A 131 -7.39 15.49 -26.96
CA VAL A 131 -8.73 15.46 -27.55
C VAL A 131 -8.80 16.51 -28.65
N THR A 132 -9.04 16.07 -29.89
CA THR A 132 -9.16 16.93 -31.09
C THR A 132 -10.61 17.13 -31.52
N ASP A 133 -11.50 16.20 -31.13
CA ASP A 133 -12.94 16.28 -31.35
C ASP A 133 -13.65 15.84 -30.05
N PRO A 134 -14.50 16.66 -29.42
CA PRO A 134 -15.08 16.36 -28.11
C PRO A 134 -16.43 15.61 -28.21
N THR A 135 -16.69 14.87 -29.29
CA THR A 135 -17.90 14.04 -29.43
C THR A 135 -17.87 12.88 -28.44
N PHE A 136 -18.74 12.87 -27.44
CA PHE A 136 -18.79 11.79 -26.46
C PHE A 136 -19.68 10.63 -26.95
N PRO A 137 -19.16 9.38 -27.04
CA PRO A 137 -19.96 8.24 -27.47
C PRO A 137 -21.04 7.88 -26.44
N GLU A 138 -22.19 7.37 -26.93
CA GLU A 138 -23.31 6.94 -26.08
C GLU A 138 -23.04 5.57 -25.39
N ASP A 139 -22.20 4.72 -25.97
CA ASP A 139 -21.90 3.37 -25.49
C ASP A 139 -20.48 3.24 -24.89
N PRO A 140 -20.34 3.14 -23.54
CA PRO A 140 -19.09 2.86 -22.84
C PRO A 140 -18.29 1.67 -23.40
N GLY A 141 -18.98 0.56 -23.65
CA GLY A 141 -18.38 -0.71 -23.99
C GLY A 141 -17.78 -0.67 -25.39
N ARG A 142 -18.48 -0.03 -26.33
CA ARG A 142 -17.97 0.23 -27.68
C ARG A 142 -16.73 1.11 -27.66
N ALA A 143 -16.70 2.16 -26.84
CA ALA A 143 -15.54 3.03 -26.71
C ALA A 143 -14.32 2.27 -26.17
N LEU A 144 -14.50 1.45 -25.12
CA LEU A 144 -13.44 0.60 -24.58
C LEU A 144 -12.92 -0.42 -25.61
N ALA A 145 -13.81 -1.06 -26.37
CA ALA A 145 -13.43 -1.99 -27.43
C ALA A 145 -12.57 -1.29 -28.51
N ALA A 146 -12.91 -0.06 -28.87
CA ALA A 146 -12.15 0.75 -29.82
C ALA A 146 -10.75 1.10 -29.29
N ILE A 147 -10.63 1.48 -28.01
CA ILE A 147 -9.35 1.72 -27.34
C ILE A 147 -8.49 0.45 -27.31
N ARG A 148 -9.06 -0.70 -26.91
CA ARG A 148 -8.35 -2.00 -26.90
C ARG A 148 -7.84 -2.34 -28.31
N SER A 149 -8.68 -2.15 -29.32
CA SER A 149 -8.34 -2.40 -30.73
C SER A 149 -7.19 -1.52 -31.21
N ALA A 150 -7.21 -0.22 -30.89
CA ALA A 150 -6.12 0.70 -31.23
C ALA A 150 -4.80 0.33 -30.54
N ALA A 151 -4.85 -0.03 -29.24
CA ALA A 151 -3.68 -0.47 -28.49
C ALA A 151 -3.08 -1.77 -29.05
N HIS A 152 -3.91 -2.74 -29.46
CA HIS A 152 -3.44 -3.96 -30.13
C HIS A 152 -2.79 -3.67 -31.48
N ARG A 153 -3.33 -2.73 -32.29
CA ARG A 153 -2.69 -2.32 -33.55
C ARG A 153 -1.31 -1.71 -33.30
N LEU A 154 -1.19 -0.80 -32.33
CA LEU A 154 0.11 -0.24 -31.94
C LEU A 154 1.08 -1.33 -31.48
N GLY A 155 0.62 -2.28 -30.65
CA GLY A 155 1.45 -3.40 -30.19
C GLY A 155 1.92 -4.30 -31.33
N ALA A 156 1.05 -4.57 -32.32
CA ALA A 156 1.42 -5.34 -33.50
C ALA A 156 2.48 -4.63 -34.35
N LEU A 157 2.37 -3.30 -34.54
CA LEU A 157 3.40 -2.52 -35.23
C LEU A 157 4.72 -2.47 -34.45
N PHE A 158 4.66 -2.34 -33.13
CA PHE A 158 5.83 -2.39 -32.26
C PHE A 158 6.59 -3.70 -32.43
N ALA A 159 5.88 -4.83 -32.39
CA ALA A 159 6.46 -6.16 -32.57
C ALA A 159 7.00 -6.36 -33.99
N ALA A 160 6.24 -5.99 -35.03
CA ALA A 160 6.65 -6.11 -36.43
C ALA A 160 7.90 -5.27 -36.76
N ALA A 161 8.08 -4.14 -36.09
CA ALA A 161 9.24 -3.28 -36.26
C ALA A 161 10.51 -3.75 -35.50
N GLY A 162 10.42 -4.83 -34.71
CA GLY A 162 11.54 -5.40 -33.95
C GLY A 162 12.03 -4.51 -32.79
N LEU A 163 11.19 -3.61 -32.29
CA LEU A 163 11.57 -2.58 -31.31
C LEU A 163 11.86 -3.14 -29.90
N GLY A 164 11.30 -4.31 -29.60
CA GLY A 164 11.51 -5.05 -28.33
C GLY A 164 12.78 -5.90 -28.29
N GLY A 165 13.51 -6.03 -29.41
CA GLY A 165 14.58 -7.00 -29.55
C GLY A 165 14.08 -8.42 -29.88
N VAL A 166 14.99 -9.40 -29.84
CA VAL A 166 14.75 -10.79 -30.30
C VAL A 166 13.82 -11.58 -29.35
N GLU A 167 13.65 -11.12 -28.11
CA GLU A 167 12.95 -11.85 -27.05
C GLU A 167 11.44 -11.54 -26.98
N GLU A 168 10.98 -10.43 -27.54
CA GLU A 168 9.58 -9.99 -27.43
C GLU A 168 8.75 -10.43 -28.64
N SER A 169 8.09 -11.59 -28.54
CA SER A 169 7.16 -12.06 -29.57
C SER A 169 5.90 -11.17 -29.66
N ALA A 170 5.22 -11.17 -30.81
CA ALA A 170 3.98 -10.43 -30.98
C ALA A 170 2.91 -10.81 -29.94
N ASP A 171 2.84 -12.08 -29.56
CA ASP A 171 1.93 -12.56 -28.50
C ASP A 171 2.31 -12.02 -27.12
N ALA A 172 3.61 -11.91 -26.81
CA ALA A 172 4.08 -11.33 -25.56
C ALA A 172 3.73 -9.84 -25.46
N VAL A 173 3.91 -9.08 -26.54
CA VAL A 173 3.52 -7.66 -26.61
C VAL A 173 2.02 -7.50 -26.45
N ARG A 174 1.22 -8.33 -27.14
CA ARG A 174 -0.25 -8.33 -27.01
C ARG A 174 -0.70 -8.62 -25.58
N ALA A 175 -0.11 -9.62 -24.94
CA ALA A 175 -0.38 -9.95 -23.54
C ALA A 175 0.00 -8.79 -22.60
N ALA A 176 1.11 -8.11 -22.85
CA ALA A 176 1.54 -6.95 -22.06
C ALA A 176 0.60 -5.75 -22.23
N VAL A 177 0.04 -5.55 -23.43
CA VAL A 177 -1.01 -4.54 -23.68
C VAL A 177 -2.29 -4.87 -22.91
N ASP A 178 -2.81 -6.10 -23.03
CA ASP A 178 -4.01 -6.53 -22.31
C ASP A 178 -3.82 -6.43 -20.79
N ALA A 179 -2.67 -6.86 -20.27
CA ALA A 179 -2.34 -6.73 -18.85
C ALA A 179 -2.26 -5.25 -18.40
N SER A 180 -1.74 -4.35 -19.24
CA SER A 180 -1.68 -2.93 -18.95
C SER A 180 -3.07 -2.30 -18.92
N LEU A 181 -3.93 -2.63 -19.89
CA LEU A 181 -5.32 -2.15 -19.91
C LEU A 181 -6.12 -2.68 -18.71
N ALA A 182 -6.01 -3.98 -18.41
CA ALA A 182 -6.70 -4.60 -17.28
C ALA A 182 -6.26 -4.00 -15.94
N ALA A 183 -4.97 -3.68 -15.78
CA ALA A 183 -4.47 -3.01 -14.59
C ALA A 183 -5.06 -1.59 -14.42
N GLU A 184 -5.13 -0.80 -15.49
CA GLU A 184 -5.73 0.54 -15.43
C GLU A 184 -7.25 0.51 -15.23
N LEU A 185 -7.93 -0.56 -15.67
CA LEU A 185 -9.39 -0.75 -15.51
C LEU A 185 -9.75 -1.66 -14.32
N ARG A 186 -8.82 -1.82 -13.38
CA ARG A 186 -9.05 -2.55 -12.13
C ARG A 186 -9.68 -1.65 -11.06
N PHE A 187 -10.55 -2.25 -10.25
CA PHE A 187 -11.23 -1.60 -9.11
C PHE A 187 -12.09 -0.40 -9.53
N LEU A 188 -12.87 -0.57 -10.59
CA LEU A 188 -13.88 0.38 -11.02
C LEU A 188 -15.05 0.40 -10.04
N ARG A 189 -15.79 1.52 -10.00
CA ARG A 189 -17.07 1.57 -9.27
C ARG A 189 -18.06 0.53 -9.84
N PRO A 190 -18.94 -0.05 -9.03
CA PRO A 190 -19.89 -1.07 -9.49
C PRO A 190 -20.74 -0.62 -10.69
N GLU A 191 -21.15 0.64 -10.72
CA GLU A 191 -21.95 1.23 -11.79
C GLU A 191 -21.14 1.30 -13.09
N THR A 192 -19.88 1.74 -12.99
CA THR A 192 -18.92 1.80 -14.10
C THR A 192 -18.63 0.42 -14.67
N TYR A 193 -18.40 -0.56 -13.78
CA TYR A 193 -18.16 -1.95 -14.14
C TYR A 193 -19.34 -2.54 -14.92
N ALA A 194 -20.57 -2.34 -14.43
CA ALA A 194 -21.79 -2.78 -15.11
C ALA A 194 -21.94 -2.13 -16.50
N ALA A 195 -21.64 -0.83 -16.62
CA ALA A 195 -21.72 -0.12 -17.89
C ALA A 195 -20.73 -0.63 -18.95
N LEU A 196 -19.59 -1.22 -18.54
CA LEU A 196 -18.57 -1.75 -19.45
C LEU A 196 -18.75 -3.23 -19.79
N GLY A 197 -19.93 -3.81 -19.55
CA GLY A 197 -20.24 -5.21 -19.81
C GLY A 197 -19.98 -6.15 -18.63
N GLY A 198 -19.57 -5.62 -17.48
CA GLY A 198 -19.45 -6.38 -16.22
C GLY A 198 -18.66 -7.68 -16.37
N ALA A 199 -19.29 -8.80 -16.02
CA ALA A 199 -18.64 -10.11 -15.99
C ALA A 199 -18.30 -10.67 -17.37
N ASP A 200 -18.92 -10.14 -18.44
CA ASP A 200 -18.67 -10.57 -19.81
C ASP A 200 -17.41 -9.93 -20.41
N ASN A 201 -16.76 -9.00 -19.69
CA ASN A 201 -15.57 -8.28 -20.12
C ASN A 201 -14.36 -8.61 -19.24
N ASP A 202 -13.35 -9.24 -19.85
CA ASP A 202 -12.13 -9.74 -19.20
C ASP A 202 -11.17 -8.65 -18.70
N LEU A 203 -11.34 -7.41 -19.14
CA LEU A 203 -10.48 -6.28 -18.77
C LEU A 203 -10.93 -5.53 -17.53
N VAL A 204 -12.20 -5.62 -17.15
CA VAL A 204 -12.79 -4.79 -16.10
C VAL A 204 -12.94 -5.55 -14.81
N HIS A 205 -12.73 -4.87 -13.69
CA HIS A 205 -12.80 -5.48 -12.37
C HIS A 205 -13.37 -4.50 -11.36
N THR A 206 -14.21 -4.98 -10.45
CA THR A 206 -14.77 -4.21 -9.34
C THR A 206 -14.71 -5.00 -8.04
N VAL A 207 -14.68 -4.28 -6.92
CA VAL A 207 -14.85 -4.83 -5.57
C VAL A 207 -16.05 -4.11 -4.95
N GLY A 208 -17.06 -4.88 -4.53
CA GLY A 208 -18.26 -4.31 -3.93
C GLY A 208 -17.97 -3.57 -2.61
N PRO A 209 -18.69 -2.48 -2.30
CA PRO A 209 -18.47 -1.70 -1.08
C PRO A 209 -18.70 -2.53 0.19
N GLU A 210 -19.67 -3.45 0.19
CA GLU A 210 -19.95 -4.35 1.30
C GLU A 210 -18.78 -5.30 1.57
N GLN A 211 -18.24 -5.95 0.53
CA GLN A 211 -17.06 -6.81 0.66
C GLN A 211 -15.86 -6.02 1.20
N HIS A 212 -15.61 -4.83 0.66
CA HIS A 212 -14.53 -3.96 1.14
C HIS A 212 -14.68 -3.63 2.63
N ALA A 213 -15.89 -3.27 3.06
CA ALA A 213 -16.20 -2.97 4.46
C ALA A 213 -15.97 -4.19 5.37
N VAL A 214 -16.44 -5.37 4.97
CA VAL A 214 -16.28 -6.62 5.74
C VAL A 214 -14.81 -6.95 5.99
N LEU A 215 -14.00 -6.96 4.92
CA LEU A 215 -12.59 -7.30 5.02
C LEU A 215 -11.81 -6.25 5.82
N THR A 216 -12.12 -4.96 5.63
CA THR A 216 -11.48 -3.87 6.36
C THR A 216 -11.80 -3.93 7.85
N GLU A 217 -13.08 -4.15 8.21
CA GLU A 217 -13.51 -4.27 9.60
C GLU A 217 -12.87 -5.50 10.29
N THR A 218 -12.72 -6.62 9.57
CA THR A 218 -11.98 -7.79 10.09
C THR A 218 -10.53 -7.42 10.43
N LEU A 219 -9.81 -6.72 9.54
CA LEU A 219 -8.44 -6.29 9.79
C LEU A 219 -8.35 -5.29 10.96
N GLU A 220 -9.31 -4.38 11.09
CA GLU A 220 -9.38 -3.42 12.19
C GLU A 220 -9.58 -4.09 13.54
N ARG A 221 -10.49 -5.08 13.61
CA ARG A 221 -10.73 -5.89 14.82
C ARG A 221 -9.51 -6.72 15.20
N VAL A 222 -8.82 -7.33 14.23
CA VAL A 222 -7.54 -8.02 14.46
C VAL A 222 -6.50 -7.06 15.03
N ALA A 223 -6.35 -5.88 14.43
CA ALA A 223 -5.39 -4.87 14.87
C ALA A 223 -5.70 -4.32 16.26
N GLU A 224 -6.98 -4.19 16.61
CA GLU A 224 -7.43 -3.78 17.95
C GLU A 224 -7.09 -4.83 19.00
N GLN A 225 -7.39 -6.10 18.74
CA GLN A 225 -7.05 -7.16 19.68
C GLN A 225 -5.54 -7.35 19.83
N ALA A 226 -4.77 -7.19 18.75
CA ALA A 226 -3.31 -7.18 18.80
C ALA A 226 -2.75 -5.97 19.57
N ARG A 227 -3.45 -4.83 19.61
CA ARG A 227 -3.10 -3.70 20.49
C ARG A 227 -3.35 -4.05 21.95
N ARG A 228 -4.51 -4.63 22.28
CA ARG A 228 -4.84 -5.04 23.65
C ARG A 228 -3.83 -6.04 24.21
N ARG A 229 -3.45 -7.05 23.41
CA ARG A 229 -2.41 -8.02 23.79
C ARG A 229 -1.03 -7.42 24.09
N ARG A 230 -0.69 -6.27 23.51
CA ARG A 230 0.55 -5.57 23.84
C ARG A 230 0.54 -4.92 25.22
N VAL A 231 -0.65 -4.66 25.76
CA VAL A 231 -0.85 -4.09 27.09
C VAL A 231 -1.14 -5.17 28.12
N ASP A 232 -1.90 -6.20 27.73
CA ASP A 232 -2.24 -7.35 28.55
C ASP A 232 -1.60 -8.64 27.98
N PRO A 233 -0.50 -9.13 28.59
CA PRO A 233 0.14 -10.38 28.18
C PRO A 233 -0.75 -11.63 28.30
N ALA A 234 -1.81 -11.59 29.11
CA ALA A 234 -2.76 -12.71 29.25
C ALA A 234 -3.75 -12.79 28.07
N ALA A 235 -3.91 -11.71 27.30
CA ALA A 235 -4.79 -11.71 26.14
C ALA A 235 -4.26 -12.63 25.03
N ARG A 236 -5.17 -13.38 24.41
CA ARG A 236 -4.85 -14.35 23.36
C ARG A 236 -4.53 -13.64 22.05
N GLN A 237 -3.79 -14.31 21.18
CA GLN A 237 -3.49 -13.77 19.86
C GLN A 237 -4.74 -13.81 18.97
N PRO A 238 -5.10 -12.70 18.30
CA PRO A 238 -6.24 -12.71 17.39
C PRO A 238 -5.99 -13.60 16.17
N ALA A 239 -7.04 -14.25 15.69
CA ALA A 239 -7.00 -15.14 14.54
C ALA A 239 -8.21 -15.01 13.61
N VAL A 240 -7.99 -15.32 12.35
CA VAL A 240 -9.02 -15.43 11.31
C VAL A 240 -9.05 -16.88 10.82
N VAL A 241 -10.23 -17.48 10.79
CA VAL A 241 -10.43 -18.85 10.31
C VAL A 241 -11.02 -18.81 8.90
N ILE A 242 -10.48 -19.58 7.97
CA ILE A 242 -10.89 -19.59 6.56
C ILE A 242 -11.10 -21.05 6.10
N ASP A 243 -12.27 -21.37 5.54
CA ASP A 243 -12.48 -22.64 4.85
C ASP A 243 -11.71 -22.69 3.51
N LEU A 244 -11.44 -23.89 2.99
CA LEU A 244 -10.74 -24.05 1.72
C LEU A 244 -11.66 -24.17 0.50
N ASP A 245 -12.49 -25.20 0.43
CA ASP A 245 -13.17 -25.56 -0.82
C ASP A 245 -14.30 -24.57 -1.09
N LEU A 246 -14.31 -23.89 -2.24
CA LEU A 246 -15.27 -22.81 -2.55
C LEU A 246 -15.17 -21.59 -1.60
N CYS A 247 -14.07 -21.48 -0.85
CA CYS A 247 -13.80 -20.36 0.04
C CYS A 247 -12.42 -19.75 -0.21
N ALA A 248 -11.32 -20.36 0.28
CA ALA A 248 -9.96 -19.90 -0.05
C ALA A 248 -9.42 -20.45 -1.38
N LEU A 249 -9.93 -21.58 -1.85
CA LEU A 249 -9.51 -22.26 -3.07
C LEU A 249 -10.69 -22.35 -4.03
N ASP A 250 -10.51 -21.83 -5.25
CA ASP A 250 -11.40 -21.98 -6.39
C ASP A 250 -11.16 -23.35 -7.05
N PRO A 251 -12.13 -24.28 -6.97
CA PRO A 251 -12.00 -25.62 -7.52
C PRO A 251 -12.57 -25.74 -8.94
N ARG A 252 -12.76 -24.63 -9.67
CA ARG A 252 -13.36 -24.59 -11.03
C ARG A 252 -12.80 -25.67 -11.95
N ARG A 253 -11.47 -25.84 -11.99
CA ARG A 253 -10.83 -26.87 -12.84
C ARG A 253 -11.29 -28.28 -12.51
N ARG A 254 -11.42 -28.61 -11.22
CA ARG A 254 -11.95 -29.92 -10.76
C ARG A 254 -13.42 -30.08 -11.10
N ILE A 255 -14.21 -29.02 -10.98
CA ILE A 255 -15.64 -29.04 -11.29
C ILE A 255 -15.87 -29.28 -12.79
N LEU A 256 -15.16 -28.56 -13.66
CA LEU A 256 -15.22 -28.77 -15.11
C LEU A 256 -14.82 -30.21 -15.48
N HIS A 257 -13.80 -30.77 -14.81
CA HIS A 257 -13.40 -32.16 -15.00
C HIS A 257 -14.47 -33.16 -14.53
N ALA A 258 -15.05 -32.94 -13.36
CA ALA A 258 -16.08 -33.81 -12.79
C ALA A 258 -17.35 -33.82 -13.65
N LEU A 259 -17.81 -32.66 -14.12
CA LEU A 259 -18.95 -32.54 -15.03
C LEU A 259 -18.72 -33.32 -16.33
N ARG A 260 -17.57 -33.13 -16.98
CA ARG A 260 -17.21 -33.91 -18.18
C ARG A 260 -17.22 -35.41 -17.92
N THR A 261 -16.73 -35.83 -16.76
CA THR A 261 -16.68 -37.25 -16.37
C THR A 261 -18.07 -37.85 -16.24
N VAL A 262 -19.06 -37.10 -15.74
CA VAL A 262 -20.44 -37.58 -15.57
C VAL A 262 -21.35 -37.26 -16.75
N SER A 263 -20.84 -36.66 -17.82
CA SER A 263 -21.64 -36.22 -18.98
C SER A 263 -22.22 -37.36 -19.83
N GLY A 264 -21.74 -38.60 -19.67
CA GLY A 264 -22.09 -39.74 -20.53
C GLY A 264 -23.55 -40.24 -20.45
N PRO A 265 -23.93 -41.15 -21.37
CA PRO A 265 -25.28 -41.74 -21.44
C PRO A 265 -25.76 -42.37 -20.13
N ARG A 266 -27.03 -42.12 -19.79
CA ARG A 266 -27.69 -42.66 -18.58
C ARG A 266 -29.22 -42.71 -18.74
N PRO A 267 -29.95 -43.41 -17.85
CA PRO A 267 -31.41 -43.34 -17.81
C PRO A 267 -31.89 -41.88 -17.81
N GLY A 268 -32.84 -41.55 -18.69
CA GLY A 268 -33.34 -40.19 -18.88
C GLY A 268 -32.51 -39.27 -19.78
N ALA A 269 -31.28 -39.65 -20.13
CA ALA A 269 -30.40 -38.92 -21.04
C ALA A 269 -29.54 -39.91 -21.87
N PRO A 270 -30.13 -40.61 -22.86
CA PRO A 270 -29.44 -41.67 -23.63
C PRO A 270 -28.29 -41.16 -24.49
N ARG A 271 -28.26 -39.85 -24.80
CA ARG A 271 -27.13 -39.19 -25.48
C ARG A 271 -26.16 -38.49 -24.51
N GLY A 272 -26.36 -38.67 -23.20
CA GLY A 272 -25.67 -37.91 -22.17
C GLY A 272 -26.28 -36.54 -21.90
N VAL A 273 -25.79 -35.88 -20.87
CA VAL A 273 -26.14 -34.48 -20.52
C VAL A 273 -25.19 -33.57 -21.29
N THR A 274 -25.67 -32.99 -22.38
CA THR A 274 -24.81 -32.31 -23.37
C THR A 274 -24.09 -31.08 -22.82
N GLU A 275 -24.70 -30.41 -21.87
CA GLU A 275 -24.19 -29.23 -21.18
C GLU A 275 -22.97 -29.60 -20.31
N PHE A 276 -22.94 -30.82 -19.76
CA PHE A 276 -21.82 -31.31 -18.98
C PHE A 276 -20.61 -31.72 -19.83
N ALA A 277 -20.80 -31.94 -21.14
CA ALA A 277 -19.69 -32.19 -22.06
C ALA A 277 -18.91 -30.90 -22.38
N ALA A 278 -19.58 -29.74 -22.33
CA ALA A 278 -18.98 -28.41 -22.51
C ALA A 278 -19.34 -27.48 -21.34
N PRO A 279 -18.90 -27.82 -20.11
CA PRO A 279 -19.36 -27.15 -18.89
C PRO A 279 -18.92 -25.69 -18.79
N GLU A 280 -17.95 -25.26 -19.59
CA GLU A 280 -17.54 -23.84 -19.71
C GLU A 280 -18.65 -22.94 -20.28
N ARG A 281 -19.65 -23.52 -20.95
CA ARG A 281 -20.80 -22.79 -21.50
C ARG A 281 -21.93 -22.62 -20.50
N LEU A 282 -21.81 -23.22 -19.30
CA LEU A 282 -22.79 -23.04 -18.24
C LEU A 282 -22.66 -21.63 -17.64
N ALA A 283 -23.80 -20.97 -17.44
CA ALA A 283 -23.84 -19.64 -16.81
C ALA A 283 -23.35 -19.65 -15.35
N ALA A 284 -23.49 -20.79 -14.66
CA ALA A 284 -22.95 -21.01 -13.33
C ALA A 284 -22.57 -22.49 -13.17
N LEU A 285 -21.58 -22.77 -12.33
CA LEU A 285 -21.11 -24.11 -12.02
C LEU A 285 -21.74 -24.63 -10.71
N PRO A 286 -21.94 -25.95 -10.55
CA PRO A 286 -22.48 -26.52 -9.32
C PRO A 286 -21.43 -26.57 -8.21
N ALA A 287 -21.88 -26.41 -6.96
CA ALA A 287 -21.13 -26.86 -5.80
C ALA A 287 -21.31 -28.37 -5.57
N TYR A 288 -20.58 -28.95 -4.60
CA TYR A 288 -20.57 -30.39 -4.32
C TYR A 288 -21.54 -30.85 -3.22
N HIS A 289 -22.34 -29.95 -2.66
CA HIS A 289 -23.32 -30.26 -1.62
C HIS A 289 -24.76 -30.13 -2.16
N GLY A 290 -25.67 -30.90 -1.58
CA GLY A 290 -27.04 -31.13 -2.10
C GLY A 290 -27.85 -29.87 -2.42
N PRO A 291 -28.03 -28.92 -1.47
CA PRO A 291 -28.86 -27.75 -1.71
C PRO A 291 -28.43 -26.88 -2.90
N SER A 292 -27.13 -26.61 -3.06
CA SER A 292 -26.64 -25.88 -4.24
C SER A 292 -26.76 -26.69 -5.53
N TRP A 293 -26.62 -28.02 -5.47
CA TRP A 293 -26.80 -28.88 -6.63
C TRP A 293 -28.25 -28.87 -7.13
N GLU A 294 -29.22 -28.95 -6.22
CA GLU A 294 -30.64 -28.85 -6.55
C GLU A 294 -30.96 -27.52 -7.24
N LEU A 295 -30.53 -26.40 -6.64
CA LEU A 295 -30.68 -25.08 -7.22
C LEU A 295 -29.96 -24.95 -8.56
N PHE A 296 -28.80 -25.56 -8.74
CA PHE A 296 -28.07 -25.54 -10.00
C PHE A 296 -28.87 -26.23 -11.11
N VAL A 297 -29.38 -27.44 -10.82
CA VAL A 297 -30.17 -28.23 -11.76
C VAL A 297 -31.48 -27.52 -12.14
N GLU A 298 -32.08 -26.81 -11.18
CA GLU A 298 -33.28 -25.99 -11.41
C GLU A 298 -33.00 -24.74 -12.22
N ASN A 299 -32.03 -23.92 -11.80
CA ASN A 299 -31.70 -22.63 -12.43
C ASN A 299 -31.14 -22.78 -13.85
N THR A 300 -30.48 -23.90 -14.14
CA THR A 300 -30.01 -24.21 -15.50
C THR A 300 -31.09 -24.85 -16.38
N GLY A 301 -32.29 -25.11 -15.86
CA GLY A 301 -33.37 -25.78 -16.57
C GLY A 301 -33.06 -27.23 -16.95
N LEU A 302 -32.03 -27.83 -16.35
CA LEU A 302 -31.62 -29.21 -16.64
C LEU A 302 -32.70 -30.21 -16.22
N ARG A 303 -33.41 -29.94 -15.11
CA ARG A 303 -34.53 -30.78 -14.65
C ARG A 303 -35.64 -30.89 -15.70
N LEU A 304 -35.96 -29.77 -16.35
CA LEU A 304 -36.98 -29.71 -17.40
C LEU A 304 -36.52 -30.40 -18.69
N ARG A 305 -35.24 -30.24 -19.05
CA ARG A 305 -34.66 -30.85 -20.26
C ARG A 305 -34.48 -32.37 -20.13
N TYR A 306 -34.17 -32.84 -18.92
CA TYR A 306 -33.89 -34.25 -18.64
C TYR A 306 -34.75 -34.76 -17.46
N PRO A 307 -36.07 -34.87 -17.63
CA PRO A 307 -36.99 -35.22 -16.54
C PRO A 307 -36.82 -36.66 -16.03
N GLY A 308 -36.23 -37.55 -16.84
CA GLY A 308 -35.98 -38.95 -16.47
C GLY A 308 -34.61 -39.20 -15.83
N VAL A 309 -33.78 -38.17 -15.64
CA VAL A 309 -32.46 -38.32 -15.01
C VAL A 309 -32.62 -38.32 -13.49
N ASP A 310 -32.04 -39.32 -12.84
CA ASP A 310 -31.86 -39.33 -11.38
C ASP A 310 -30.74 -38.35 -11.01
N TRP A 311 -31.15 -37.18 -10.52
CA TRP A 311 -30.23 -36.10 -10.18
C TRP A 311 -29.50 -36.32 -8.85
N ASP A 312 -30.01 -37.17 -7.97
CA ASP A 312 -29.37 -37.51 -6.68
C ASP A 312 -28.25 -38.52 -6.91
N GLN A 313 -28.49 -39.52 -7.77
CA GLN A 313 -27.44 -40.41 -8.23
C GLN A 313 -26.38 -39.64 -9.03
N MET A 314 -26.79 -38.69 -9.89
CA MET A 314 -25.86 -37.81 -10.60
C MET A 314 -24.97 -37.00 -9.64
N LEU A 315 -25.54 -36.43 -8.58
CA LEU A 315 -24.75 -35.72 -7.55
C LEU A 315 -23.74 -36.66 -6.89
N THR A 316 -24.12 -37.91 -6.64
CA THR A 316 -23.21 -38.92 -6.06
C THR A 316 -22.04 -39.22 -7.00
N ASP A 317 -22.32 -39.45 -8.29
CA ASP A 317 -21.30 -39.69 -9.32
C ASP A 317 -20.38 -38.47 -9.47
N TYR A 318 -20.97 -37.27 -9.52
CA TYR A 318 -20.27 -35.99 -9.64
C TYR A 318 -19.36 -35.76 -8.44
N SER A 319 -19.87 -35.94 -7.23
CA SER A 319 -19.08 -35.80 -5.99
C SER A 319 -17.91 -36.78 -5.97
N TRP A 320 -18.10 -38.00 -6.45
CA TRP A 320 -17.02 -38.97 -6.57
C TRP A 320 -15.94 -38.51 -7.54
N ALA A 321 -16.31 -38.02 -8.72
CA ALA A 321 -15.39 -37.47 -9.72
C ALA A 321 -14.73 -36.15 -9.28
N PHE A 322 -15.40 -35.32 -8.48
CA PHE A 322 -14.88 -34.07 -7.96
C PHE A 322 -13.74 -34.27 -6.95
N TYR A 323 -13.81 -35.32 -6.13
CA TYR A 323 -12.78 -35.63 -5.13
C TYR A 323 -11.72 -36.62 -5.63
N ARG A 324 -11.96 -37.37 -6.71
CA ARG A 324 -11.05 -38.39 -7.22
C ARG A 324 -10.63 -38.16 -8.67
N PRO A 325 -9.35 -38.41 -9.01
CA PRO A 325 -8.26 -38.81 -8.11
C PRO A 325 -7.78 -37.66 -7.21
N TRP A 326 -7.42 -37.96 -5.97
CA TRP A 326 -7.06 -36.95 -4.95
C TRP A 326 -5.93 -36.00 -5.35
N ARG A 327 -5.02 -36.46 -6.21
CA ARG A 327 -3.97 -35.62 -6.81
C ARG A 327 -4.50 -34.34 -7.48
N GLN A 328 -5.76 -34.33 -7.91
CA GLN A 328 -6.38 -33.17 -8.55
C GLN A 328 -6.68 -32.03 -7.59
N LEU A 329 -6.70 -32.24 -6.27
CA LEU A 329 -6.84 -31.13 -5.31
C LEU A 329 -5.69 -30.13 -5.44
N ALA A 330 -4.54 -30.57 -5.96
CA ALA A 330 -3.43 -29.68 -6.30
C ALA A 330 -3.77 -28.72 -7.45
N TRP A 331 -4.85 -28.92 -8.22
CA TRP A 331 -5.23 -28.03 -9.33
C TRP A 331 -6.00 -26.80 -8.88
N ASP A 332 -6.44 -26.74 -7.62
CA ASP A 332 -7.28 -25.65 -7.12
C ASP A 332 -6.50 -24.35 -7.03
N THR A 333 -7.08 -23.27 -7.56
CA THR A 333 -6.41 -21.97 -7.58
C THR A 333 -6.81 -21.15 -6.36
N PRO A 334 -5.86 -20.49 -5.68
CA PRO A 334 -6.19 -19.53 -4.63
C PRO A 334 -7.18 -18.47 -5.13
N VAL A 335 -8.20 -18.18 -4.32
CA VAL A 335 -9.17 -17.13 -4.62
C VAL A 335 -8.47 -15.77 -4.65
N ALA A 336 -8.91 -14.90 -5.56
CA ALA A 336 -8.31 -13.59 -5.76
C ALA A 336 -8.23 -12.81 -4.44
N GLY A 337 -7.08 -12.19 -4.19
CA GLY A 337 -6.79 -11.44 -2.95
C GLY A 337 -6.41 -12.27 -1.73
N LEU A 338 -6.51 -13.60 -1.75
CA LEU A 338 -6.31 -14.43 -0.56
C LEU A 338 -4.92 -14.24 0.05
N SER A 339 -3.86 -14.38 -0.76
CA SER A 339 -2.48 -14.23 -0.30
C SER A 339 -2.29 -12.91 0.43
N ARG A 340 -2.75 -11.82 -0.20
CA ARG A 340 -2.61 -10.48 0.34
C ARG A 340 -3.43 -10.26 1.60
N PHE A 341 -4.63 -10.81 1.68
CA PHE A 341 -5.45 -10.76 2.90
C PHE A 341 -4.80 -11.53 4.06
N VAL A 342 -4.20 -12.69 3.79
CA VAL A 342 -3.42 -13.44 4.81
C VAL A 342 -2.29 -12.58 5.36
N TRP A 343 -1.54 -11.90 4.48
CA TRP A 343 -0.48 -10.98 4.89
C TRP A 343 -0.99 -9.78 5.66
N ASP A 344 -2.11 -9.18 5.25
CA ASP A 344 -2.73 -8.07 5.97
C ASP A 344 -3.15 -8.47 7.40
N VAL A 345 -3.65 -9.70 7.59
CA VAL A 345 -3.97 -10.24 8.93
C VAL A 345 -2.71 -10.37 9.79
N HIS A 346 -1.61 -10.86 9.21
CA HIS A 346 -0.33 -10.96 9.90
C HIS A 346 0.26 -9.59 10.26
N ASP A 347 0.23 -8.63 9.33
CA ASP A 347 0.69 -7.25 9.56
C ASP A 347 -0.17 -6.53 10.62
N ALA A 348 -1.45 -6.89 10.73
CA ALA A 348 -2.33 -6.45 11.82
C ALA A 348 -2.02 -7.11 13.18
N GLY A 349 -1.11 -8.09 13.22
CA GLY A 349 -0.70 -8.82 14.43
C GLY A 349 -1.50 -10.09 14.73
N GLY A 350 -2.34 -10.52 13.77
CA GLY A 350 -3.14 -11.73 13.86
C GLY A 350 -2.49 -12.97 13.25
N ARG A 351 -3.29 -14.04 13.15
CA ARG A 351 -2.95 -15.29 12.48
C ARG A 351 -4.07 -15.74 11.57
N VAL A 352 -3.74 -16.43 10.48
CA VAL A 352 -4.72 -17.15 9.68
C VAL A 352 -4.65 -18.65 9.98
N VAL A 353 -5.81 -19.27 10.13
CA VAL A 353 -5.99 -20.70 10.30
C VAL A 353 -6.92 -21.21 9.21
N PHE A 354 -6.50 -22.23 8.48
CA PHE A 354 -7.37 -22.89 7.51
C PHE A 354 -8.08 -24.07 8.17
N ASN A 355 -9.42 -24.10 8.13
CA ASN A 355 -10.22 -25.19 8.72
C ASN A 355 -11.07 -25.84 7.63
N THR A 356 -10.69 -27.04 7.20
CA THR A 356 -11.24 -27.68 6.00
C THR A 356 -11.87 -29.05 6.28
N ALA A 357 -12.87 -29.41 5.47
CA ALA A 357 -13.43 -30.75 5.41
C ALA A 357 -12.50 -31.79 4.73
N ARG A 358 -11.41 -31.35 4.10
CA ARG A 358 -10.40 -32.24 3.52
C ARG A 358 -9.76 -33.12 4.59
N ARG A 359 -9.36 -34.32 4.18
CA ARG A 359 -8.83 -35.36 5.07
C ARG A 359 -7.30 -35.29 5.15
N HIS A 360 -6.71 -35.77 6.25
CA HIS A 360 -5.24 -35.77 6.39
C HIS A 360 -4.48 -36.42 5.23
N ARG A 361 -5.06 -37.42 4.55
CA ARG A 361 -4.43 -38.09 3.41
C ARG A 361 -4.18 -37.19 2.19
N VAL A 362 -4.82 -36.02 2.10
CA VAL A 362 -4.68 -35.07 0.98
C VAL A 362 -4.00 -33.75 1.39
N ARG A 363 -3.25 -33.80 2.49
CA ARG A 363 -2.55 -32.63 3.04
C ARG A 363 -1.56 -32.05 2.04
N GLU A 364 -0.75 -32.91 1.41
CA GLU A 364 0.30 -32.49 0.48
C GLU A 364 -0.27 -31.72 -0.71
N GLU A 365 -1.34 -32.23 -1.34
CA GLU A 365 -1.99 -31.55 -2.47
C GLU A 365 -2.62 -30.22 -2.06
N THR A 366 -3.14 -30.15 -0.83
CA THR A 366 -3.77 -28.94 -0.28
C THR A 366 -2.73 -27.86 0.00
N GLU A 367 -1.63 -28.24 0.64
CA GLU A 367 -0.50 -27.33 0.90
C GLU A 367 0.15 -26.88 -0.42
N HIS A 368 0.24 -27.76 -1.43
CA HIS A 368 0.72 -27.39 -2.76
C HIS A 368 -0.18 -26.34 -3.44
N ALA A 369 -1.50 -26.47 -3.33
CA ALA A 369 -2.43 -25.49 -3.90
C ALA A 369 -2.27 -24.10 -3.25
N LEU A 370 -2.13 -24.04 -1.92
CA LEU A 370 -1.89 -22.80 -1.18
C LEU A 370 -0.49 -22.22 -1.42
N ALA A 371 0.52 -23.07 -1.61
CA ALA A 371 1.89 -22.66 -1.88
C ALA A 371 2.03 -21.86 -3.18
N ARG A 372 1.15 -22.05 -4.17
CA ARG A 372 1.12 -21.21 -5.38
C ARG A 372 0.76 -19.75 -5.12
N ALA A 373 0.12 -19.45 -3.99
CA ALA A 373 -0.16 -18.09 -3.52
C ALA A 373 0.89 -17.56 -2.53
N GLY A 374 2.00 -18.28 -2.33
CA GLY A 374 3.00 -17.90 -1.32
C GLY A 374 2.61 -18.23 0.12
N ILE A 375 1.52 -18.97 0.32
CA ILE A 375 1.06 -19.41 1.65
C ILE A 375 1.73 -20.75 1.96
N LEU A 376 2.96 -20.66 2.45
CA LEU A 376 3.81 -21.83 2.75
C LEU A 376 3.60 -22.31 4.18
N ARG A 377 3.42 -23.63 4.33
CA ARG A 377 3.23 -24.33 5.63
C ARG A 377 2.16 -23.67 6.53
N PRO A 378 0.91 -23.52 6.04
CA PRO A 378 -0.16 -22.88 6.79
C PRO A 378 -0.56 -23.68 8.05
N ARG A 379 -1.11 -23.01 9.07
CA ARG A 379 -1.81 -23.68 10.17
C ARG A 379 -3.12 -24.26 9.63
N LEU A 380 -3.08 -25.54 9.29
CA LEU A 380 -4.16 -26.25 8.59
C LEU A 380 -4.79 -27.34 9.47
N LEU A 381 -6.05 -27.11 9.86
CA LEU A 381 -6.91 -28.08 10.54
C LEU A 381 -7.67 -28.89 9.49
N MET A 382 -7.51 -30.21 9.52
CA MET A 382 -8.09 -31.16 8.57
C MET A 382 -8.82 -32.26 9.34
N LEU A 383 -9.67 -33.00 8.63
CA LEU A 383 -10.42 -34.08 9.23
C LEU A 383 -9.61 -35.39 9.32
N PRO A 384 -9.87 -36.24 10.33
CA PRO A 384 -9.32 -37.59 10.41
C PRO A 384 -9.73 -38.42 9.18
N ASN A 385 -9.00 -39.50 8.88
CA ASN A 385 -9.26 -40.30 7.68
C ASN A 385 -10.51 -41.20 7.78
N ASP A 386 -11.16 -41.27 8.95
CA ASP A 386 -12.37 -42.06 9.20
C ASP A 386 -13.66 -41.30 8.82
N ARG A 387 -14.72 -42.04 8.48
CA ARG A 387 -15.98 -41.47 7.92
C ARG A 387 -17.16 -41.53 8.88
N VAL A 388 -16.90 -41.63 10.19
CA VAL A 388 -17.95 -42.00 11.15
C VAL A 388 -18.82 -40.81 11.59
N ARG A 389 -18.32 -39.57 11.48
CA ARG A 389 -18.98 -38.37 12.04
C ARG A 389 -19.29 -37.29 10.99
N PRO A 390 -20.35 -36.49 11.16
CA PRO A 390 -20.68 -35.35 10.28
C PRO A 390 -19.56 -34.32 10.17
N VAL A 391 -19.38 -33.75 8.98
CA VAL A 391 -18.30 -32.79 8.68
C VAL A 391 -18.39 -31.52 9.55
N HIS A 392 -19.58 -30.94 9.70
CA HIS A 392 -19.75 -29.70 10.47
C HIS A 392 -19.41 -29.89 11.96
N GLU A 393 -19.72 -31.04 12.55
CA GLU A 393 -19.33 -31.38 13.92
C GLU A 393 -17.80 -31.50 14.06
N LEU A 394 -17.16 -32.18 13.11
CA LEU A 394 -15.69 -32.31 13.11
C LEU A 394 -14.98 -30.97 12.89
N LYS A 395 -15.50 -30.12 12.01
CA LYS A 395 -14.98 -28.74 11.81
C LYS A 395 -15.15 -27.89 13.06
N SER A 396 -16.25 -28.07 13.80
CA SER A 396 -16.50 -27.41 15.08
C SER A 396 -15.55 -27.91 16.17
N GLU A 397 -15.32 -29.22 16.24
CA GLU A 397 -14.37 -29.84 17.17
C GLU A 397 -12.93 -29.34 16.94
N ASN A 398 -12.52 -29.18 15.68
CA ASN A 398 -11.22 -28.61 15.32
C ASN A 398 -10.97 -27.23 15.97
N LEU A 399 -12.01 -26.43 16.22
CA LEU A 399 -11.88 -25.12 16.84
C LEU A 399 -11.40 -25.19 18.29
N ARG A 400 -11.61 -26.32 18.98
CA ARG A 400 -11.07 -26.54 20.34
C ARG A 400 -9.54 -26.56 20.36
N ALA A 401 -8.91 -26.94 19.24
CA ALA A 401 -7.46 -26.87 19.06
C ALA A 401 -6.93 -25.44 18.87
N LEU A 402 -7.81 -24.43 18.91
CA LEU A 402 -7.49 -23.00 18.82
C LEU A 402 -7.64 -22.30 20.18
N ALA A 403 -7.62 -23.04 21.29
CA ALA A 403 -7.71 -22.47 22.64
C ALA A 403 -6.59 -21.45 22.96
N ASP A 404 -5.47 -21.49 22.22
CA ASP A 404 -4.37 -20.51 22.30
C ASP A 404 -4.67 -19.18 21.59
N LEU A 405 -5.75 -19.12 20.81
CA LEU A 405 -6.12 -18.00 19.96
C LEU A 405 -7.47 -17.41 20.34
N GLU A 406 -7.70 -16.19 19.89
CA GLU A 406 -9.00 -15.54 19.90
C GLU A 406 -9.49 -15.36 18.47
N VAL A 407 -10.50 -16.13 18.08
CA VAL A 407 -11.03 -16.10 16.72
C VAL A 407 -11.92 -14.88 16.55
N ILE A 408 -11.51 -13.98 15.65
CA ILE A 408 -12.18 -12.70 15.36
C ILE A 408 -13.21 -12.86 14.24
N THR A 409 -12.87 -13.62 13.21
CA THR A 409 -13.73 -13.80 12.02
C THR A 409 -13.56 -15.20 11.44
N ILE A 410 -14.65 -15.75 10.92
CA ILE A 410 -14.72 -17.06 10.25
C ILE A 410 -15.33 -16.87 8.86
N PHE A 411 -14.60 -17.30 7.82
CA PHE A 411 -15.05 -17.33 6.43
C PHE A 411 -15.36 -18.78 6.04
N ASP A 412 -16.59 -19.03 5.59
CA ASP A 412 -17.04 -20.36 5.15
C ASP A 412 -18.15 -20.22 4.11
N ASP A 413 -18.16 -21.07 3.09
CA ASP A 413 -19.17 -21.08 2.04
C ASP A 413 -20.50 -21.67 2.54
N LEU A 414 -20.46 -22.68 3.42
CA LEU A 414 -21.65 -23.42 3.84
C LEU A 414 -22.32 -22.87 5.10
N TRP A 415 -23.64 -22.66 5.01
CA TRP A 415 -24.42 -22.11 6.12
C TRP A 415 -24.38 -23.02 7.36
N ARG A 416 -24.45 -24.35 7.17
CA ARG A 416 -24.45 -25.33 8.28
C ARG A 416 -23.15 -25.31 9.06
N ASN A 417 -22.02 -25.11 8.36
CA ASN A 417 -20.72 -24.98 9.00
C ASN A 417 -20.68 -23.70 9.84
N ARG A 418 -21.10 -22.56 9.28
CA ARG A 418 -21.17 -21.29 10.00
C ARG A 418 -22.05 -21.40 11.25
N GLN A 419 -23.23 -22.01 11.15
CA GLN A 419 -24.12 -22.20 12.30
C GLN A 419 -23.50 -23.09 13.39
N ALA A 420 -22.81 -24.17 13.02
CA ALA A 420 -22.12 -25.02 13.98
C ALA A 420 -20.99 -24.26 14.69
N MET A 421 -20.16 -23.55 13.93
CA MET A 421 -19.04 -22.77 14.47
C MET A 421 -19.50 -21.59 15.34
N ALA A 422 -20.65 -20.97 15.02
CA ALA A 422 -21.27 -19.91 15.82
C ALA A 422 -21.55 -20.34 17.27
N LYS A 423 -21.88 -21.62 17.48
CA LYS A 423 -22.16 -22.18 18.81
C LYS A 423 -20.89 -22.32 19.66
N GLU A 424 -19.77 -22.68 19.05
CA GLU A 424 -18.48 -22.81 19.77
C GLU A 424 -17.78 -21.46 19.96
N LEU A 425 -17.97 -20.51 19.03
CA LEU A 425 -17.30 -19.21 19.01
C LEU A 425 -18.31 -18.06 18.84
N PRO A 426 -19.14 -17.76 19.85
CA PRO A 426 -20.22 -16.77 19.71
C PRO A 426 -19.75 -15.33 19.52
N SER A 427 -18.48 -15.01 19.86
CA SER A 427 -17.88 -13.70 19.64
C SER A 427 -17.29 -13.51 18.25
N ALA A 428 -17.12 -14.58 17.48
CA ALA A 428 -16.53 -14.52 16.15
C ALA A 428 -17.57 -14.03 15.13
N ARG A 429 -17.16 -13.11 14.26
CA ARG A 429 -17.98 -12.70 13.11
C ARG A 429 -17.99 -13.81 12.07
N LEU A 430 -19.15 -14.16 11.56
CA LEU A 430 -19.30 -15.12 10.45
C LEU A 430 -19.42 -14.35 9.14
N VAL A 431 -18.77 -14.85 8.08
CA VAL A 431 -18.82 -14.28 6.73
C VAL A 431 -19.07 -15.40 5.74
N ALA A 432 -20.06 -15.21 4.87
CA ALA A 432 -20.37 -16.13 3.79
C ALA A 432 -19.45 -15.86 2.59
N VAL A 433 -18.85 -16.92 2.02
CA VAL A 433 -18.08 -16.82 0.78
C VAL A 433 -18.87 -17.42 -0.36
N GLU A 434 -19.14 -16.63 -1.40
CA GLU A 434 -19.86 -17.05 -2.59
C GLU A 434 -19.04 -16.72 -3.84
N LEU A 435 -18.24 -17.67 -4.31
CA LEU A 435 -17.37 -17.43 -5.46
C LEU A 435 -18.19 -17.12 -6.73
N ALA A 436 -17.73 -16.14 -7.49
CA ALA A 436 -18.37 -15.76 -8.74
C ALA A 436 -18.37 -16.93 -9.75
N GLY A 437 -19.50 -17.11 -10.44
CA GLY A 437 -19.70 -18.18 -11.42
C GLY A 437 -20.07 -19.54 -10.81
N PHE A 438 -20.39 -19.61 -9.51
CA PHE A 438 -20.89 -20.81 -8.85
C PHE A 438 -22.34 -20.62 -8.37
N THR A 439 -23.07 -21.73 -8.26
CA THR A 439 -24.40 -21.75 -7.65
C THR A 439 -24.26 -21.83 -6.12
N SER A 440 -24.95 -20.93 -5.40
CA SER A 440 -24.96 -20.89 -3.94
C SER A 440 -26.16 -21.60 -3.32
N GLU A 441 -26.15 -21.78 -1.98
CA GLU A 441 -27.22 -22.44 -1.19
C GLU A 441 -28.55 -21.68 -1.18
N ARG A 442 -28.61 -20.53 -1.87
CA ARG A 442 -29.74 -19.62 -1.88
C ARG A 442 -29.99 -19.10 -3.28
N PRO A 443 -31.24 -18.70 -3.60
CA PRO A 443 -31.52 -17.99 -4.83
C PRO A 443 -30.68 -16.69 -4.93
N PRO A 444 -30.25 -16.30 -6.14
CA PRO A 444 -29.58 -15.02 -6.38
C PRO A 444 -30.36 -13.85 -5.78
N GLY A 445 -29.64 -12.91 -5.16
CA GLY A 445 -30.23 -11.70 -4.55
C GLY A 445 -30.93 -11.88 -3.19
N ARG A 446 -31.07 -13.10 -2.65
CA ARG A 446 -31.55 -13.29 -1.26
C ARG A 446 -30.42 -13.19 -0.25
N ALA A 447 -30.66 -12.64 0.95
CA ALA A 447 -29.64 -12.68 2.00
C ALA A 447 -29.43 -14.12 2.52
N PRO A 448 -28.25 -14.46 3.09
CA PRO A 448 -28.04 -15.72 3.80
C PRO A 448 -28.97 -15.83 5.00
N GLU A 449 -29.43 -17.05 5.34
CA GLU A 449 -30.37 -17.28 6.45
C GLU A 449 -29.81 -16.85 7.82
N ASP A 450 -28.48 -16.91 7.98
CA ASP A 450 -27.76 -16.50 9.19
C ASP A 450 -27.46 -14.98 9.23
N GLY A 451 -27.86 -14.23 8.21
CA GLY A 451 -27.59 -12.80 8.09
C GLY A 451 -26.10 -12.47 7.91
N ALA A 452 -25.25 -13.46 7.61
CA ALA A 452 -23.83 -13.23 7.40
C ALA A 452 -23.61 -12.33 6.17
N PRO A 453 -22.72 -11.33 6.25
CA PRO A 453 -22.33 -10.58 5.07
C PRO A 453 -21.61 -11.50 4.07
N ILE A 454 -21.70 -11.17 2.78
CA ILE A 454 -21.18 -11.99 1.69
C ILE A 454 -19.94 -11.34 1.09
N ILE A 455 -18.94 -12.17 0.79
CA ILE A 455 -17.82 -11.81 -0.07
C ILE A 455 -17.71 -12.80 -1.23
N THR A 456 -17.18 -12.35 -2.37
CA THR A 456 -16.93 -13.20 -3.55
C THR A 456 -15.43 -13.41 -3.79
N THR A 457 -14.59 -12.53 -3.25
CA THR A 457 -13.12 -12.62 -3.25
C THR A 457 -12.55 -12.06 -1.93
N PHE A 458 -11.24 -12.21 -1.71
CA PHE A 458 -10.53 -11.61 -0.57
C PHE A 458 -9.91 -10.24 -0.93
N GLU A 459 -10.41 -9.60 -1.98
CA GLU A 459 -9.89 -8.31 -2.44
C GLU A 459 -10.57 -7.14 -1.75
N THR A 460 -9.78 -6.12 -1.45
CA THR A 460 -10.22 -4.81 -0.97
C THR A 460 -9.89 -3.76 -2.01
N VAL A 461 -10.68 -2.69 -2.07
CA VAL A 461 -10.36 -1.51 -2.89
C VAL A 461 -9.06 -0.87 -2.37
N PRO A 462 -8.03 -0.70 -3.22
CA PRO A 462 -6.82 0.03 -2.84
C PRO A 462 -7.13 1.46 -2.40
N ARG A 463 -6.51 1.90 -1.29
CA ARG A 463 -6.55 3.33 -0.92
C ARG A 463 -5.57 4.12 -1.81
N PRO A 464 -5.94 5.33 -2.25
CA PRO A 464 -7.13 6.11 -1.91
C PRO A 464 -8.15 6.21 -3.06
N LEU A 465 -8.42 5.15 -3.83
CA LEU A 465 -9.42 5.17 -4.93
C LEU A 465 -10.84 5.61 -4.50
N LEU A 466 -11.09 5.72 -3.20
CA LEU A 466 -12.30 6.23 -2.59
C LEU A 466 -12.40 7.78 -2.55
N VAL A 467 -11.32 8.51 -2.84
CA VAL A 467 -11.27 9.98 -2.76
C VAL A 467 -11.27 10.59 -4.17
N THR A 468 -12.06 11.66 -4.36
CA THR A 468 -12.27 12.31 -5.67
C THR A 468 -11.11 13.22 -6.12
N GLY A 469 -10.11 13.44 -5.26
CA GLY A 469 -8.96 14.30 -5.49
C GLY A 469 -7.65 13.71 -4.94
N PRO A 470 -6.52 14.41 -5.12
CA PRO A 470 -5.23 13.95 -4.60
C PRO A 470 -5.31 13.86 -3.08
N ALA A 471 -4.99 12.69 -2.54
CA ALA A 471 -5.10 12.39 -1.11
C ALA A 471 -3.83 11.73 -0.58
N LEU A 472 -3.57 11.89 0.71
CA LEU A 472 -2.50 11.17 1.40
C LEU A 472 -3.00 9.77 1.80
N SER A 473 -2.12 8.78 1.82
CA SER A 473 -2.48 7.40 2.21
C SER A 473 -2.82 7.27 3.69
N HIS A 474 -2.23 8.12 4.53
CA HIS A 474 -2.17 8.01 5.99
C HIS A 474 -1.63 6.64 6.50
N ALA A 475 -0.93 5.89 5.65
CA ALA A 475 -0.34 4.61 6.00
C ALA A 475 0.82 4.76 7.01
N ARG A 476 0.93 3.81 7.93
CA ARG A 476 2.02 3.76 8.94
C ARG A 476 3.29 3.07 8.42
N SER A 477 3.12 2.25 7.40
CA SER A 477 4.17 1.46 6.76
C SER A 477 3.80 1.26 5.29
N PRO A 478 4.77 1.14 4.36
CA PRO A 478 4.50 0.71 3.00
C PRO A 478 3.78 -0.64 2.93
N ALA A 479 3.93 -1.47 3.98
CA ALA A 479 3.19 -2.71 4.15
C ALA A 479 1.66 -2.53 4.08
N GLN A 480 1.13 -1.36 4.46
CA GLN A 480 -0.31 -1.09 4.40
C GLN A 480 -0.79 -0.61 3.03
N LEU A 481 0.16 -0.37 2.10
CA LEU A 481 -0.14 0.03 0.73
C LEU A 481 -0.27 -1.20 -0.16
N ARG A 482 -1.16 -1.13 -1.14
CA ARG A 482 -1.27 -2.13 -2.21
C ARG A 482 -0.28 -1.80 -3.34
N ILE A 483 1.01 -1.91 -3.03
CA ILE A 483 2.13 -1.46 -3.90
C ILE A 483 2.00 -1.97 -5.35
N GLY A 484 1.57 -3.23 -5.56
CA GLY A 484 1.38 -3.79 -6.90
C GLY A 484 0.30 -3.10 -7.74
N GLU A 485 -0.72 -2.53 -7.07
CA GLU A 485 -1.86 -1.86 -7.70
C GLU A 485 -1.63 -0.36 -7.89
N MET A 486 -0.55 0.20 -7.31
CA MET A 486 -0.24 1.63 -7.39
C MET A 486 0.47 1.97 -8.70
N SER A 487 0.10 3.12 -9.25
CA SER A 487 0.71 3.69 -10.45
C SER A 487 1.92 4.56 -10.10
N CYS A 488 3.00 4.45 -10.88
CA CYS A 488 4.22 5.25 -10.69
C CYS A 488 4.23 6.58 -11.46
N HIS A 489 3.23 6.80 -12.32
CA HIS A 489 3.05 8.01 -13.14
C HIS A 489 4.36 8.64 -13.64
N PRO A 490 5.10 8.00 -14.57
CA PRO A 490 6.42 8.48 -14.99
C PRO A 490 6.38 9.92 -15.56
N VAL A 491 5.26 10.29 -16.21
CA VAL A 491 4.99 11.64 -16.73
C VAL A 491 4.96 12.71 -15.63
N ALA A 492 4.72 12.38 -14.36
CA ALA A 492 4.71 13.35 -13.27
C ALA A 492 6.06 14.08 -13.11
N ARG A 493 7.17 13.46 -13.52
CA ARG A 493 8.50 14.09 -13.54
C ARG A 493 8.58 15.25 -14.53
N ASP A 494 7.84 15.16 -15.63
CA ASP A 494 7.82 16.20 -16.67
C ASP A 494 6.99 17.42 -16.23
N HIS A 495 6.22 17.28 -15.15
CA HIS A 495 5.45 18.35 -14.51
C HIS A 495 6.16 18.94 -13.28
N ALA A 496 7.42 18.60 -13.04
CA ALA A 496 8.20 19.08 -11.90
C ALA A 496 8.24 20.61 -11.81
N VAL A 497 8.24 21.12 -10.58
CA VAL A 497 8.43 22.55 -10.30
C VAL A 497 9.88 22.80 -9.88
N ARG A 498 10.48 23.88 -10.39
CA ARG A 498 11.82 24.32 -9.99
C ARG A 498 11.73 25.68 -9.31
N LEU A 499 11.94 25.70 -8.00
CA LEU A 499 11.96 26.94 -7.23
C LEU A 499 13.25 27.70 -7.44
N THR A 500 13.17 29.02 -7.31
CA THR A 500 14.33 29.88 -7.09
C THR A 500 14.66 29.98 -5.60
N THR A 501 15.87 30.43 -5.25
CA THR A 501 16.26 30.59 -3.84
C THR A 501 15.29 31.49 -3.04
N PRO A 502 14.84 32.65 -3.55
CA PRO A 502 13.86 33.47 -2.85
C PRO A 502 12.54 32.74 -2.59
N GLU A 503 12.04 31.98 -3.57
CA GLU A 503 10.78 31.23 -3.43
C GLU A 503 10.91 30.09 -2.41
N SER A 504 12.08 29.45 -2.34
CA SER A 504 12.37 28.45 -1.31
C SER A 504 12.40 29.06 0.09
N LEU A 505 13.00 30.24 0.24
CA LEU A 505 13.06 30.95 1.53
C LEU A 505 11.67 31.45 1.96
N GLU A 506 10.84 31.92 1.02
CA GLU A 506 9.46 32.31 1.28
C GLU A 506 8.64 31.18 1.93
N ILE A 507 8.83 29.93 1.48
CA ILE A 507 8.19 28.75 2.09
C ILE A 507 8.68 28.52 3.52
N VAL A 508 9.99 28.67 3.76
CA VAL A 508 10.57 28.54 5.10
C VAL A 508 10.01 29.61 6.03
N ASP A 509 9.96 30.86 5.57
CA ASP A 509 9.42 31.99 6.34
C ASP A 509 7.94 31.82 6.64
N ALA A 510 7.15 31.33 5.68
CA ALA A 510 5.74 31.01 5.87
C ALA A 510 5.54 29.93 6.96
N LEU A 511 6.33 28.85 6.91
CA LEU A 511 6.30 27.77 7.91
C LEU A 511 6.66 28.28 9.31
N VAL A 512 7.77 29.03 9.43
CA VAL A 512 8.25 29.58 10.71
C VAL A 512 7.24 30.58 11.27
N SER A 513 6.74 31.51 10.46
CA SER A 513 5.78 32.53 10.89
C SER A 513 4.46 31.90 11.35
N ALA A 514 3.95 30.92 10.59
CA ALA A 514 2.75 30.20 10.94
C ALA A 514 2.90 29.41 12.25
N ALA A 515 4.06 28.76 12.45
CA ALA A 515 4.40 28.02 13.67
C ALA A 515 4.55 28.93 14.88
N ASP A 516 5.23 30.06 14.74
CA ASP A 516 5.44 31.03 15.80
C ASP A 516 4.09 31.63 16.28
N ALA A 517 3.22 32.03 15.33
CA ALA A 517 1.88 32.49 15.67
C ALA A 517 1.02 31.38 16.32
N ALA A 518 1.26 30.13 15.94
CA ALA A 518 0.62 28.97 16.54
C ALA A 518 1.07 28.73 17.98
N ALA A 519 2.36 28.89 18.27
CA ALA A 519 2.94 28.76 19.60
C ALA A 519 2.35 29.81 20.55
N ASP A 520 2.28 31.06 20.10
CA ASP A 520 1.70 32.17 20.85
C ASP A 520 0.23 31.88 21.21
N ARG A 521 -0.59 31.43 20.24
CA ARG A 521 -1.98 31.02 20.50
C ARG A 521 -2.10 29.87 21.52
N THR A 522 -1.20 28.88 21.47
CA THR A 522 -1.22 27.76 22.43
C THR A 522 -0.90 28.24 23.84
N ALA A 523 0.10 29.11 23.99
CA ALA A 523 0.48 29.67 25.28
C ALA A 523 -0.64 30.55 25.88
N GLU A 524 -1.21 31.47 25.08
CA GLU A 524 -2.33 32.30 25.51
C GLU A 524 -3.55 31.49 25.92
N ASN A 525 -3.88 30.42 25.17
CA ASN A 525 -4.99 29.53 25.50
C ASN A 525 -4.74 28.78 26.81
N ALA A 526 -3.48 28.43 27.12
CA ALA A 526 -3.12 27.83 28.40
C ALA A 526 -3.30 28.83 29.56
N LEU A 527 -2.85 30.08 29.38
CA LEU A 527 -2.96 31.16 30.37
C LEU A 527 -4.40 31.59 30.67
N ARG A 528 -5.29 31.58 29.65
CA ARG A 528 -6.70 32.02 29.80
C ARG A 528 -7.57 31.13 30.70
N ARG A 529 -7.14 29.93 31.04
CA ARG A 529 -7.95 28.94 31.79
C ARG A 529 -7.94 29.08 33.32
N GLY A 530 -7.38 30.17 33.87
CA GLY A 530 -7.44 30.51 35.31
C GLY A 530 -6.10 30.34 36.05
N ALA A 531 -6.13 30.51 37.39
CA ALA A 531 -4.93 30.48 38.24
C ALA A 531 -4.35 29.07 38.40
N GLU A 532 -3.50 28.67 37.44
CA GLU A 532 -2.71 27.45 37.48
C GLU A 532 -1.27 27.72 37.89
N THR A 533 -0.64 26.76 38.56
CA THR A 533 0.80 26.83 38.86
C THR A 533 1.61 26.83 37.55
N THR A 534 2.82 27.40 37.56
CA THR A 534 3.73 27.34 36.40
C THR A 534 3.97 25.90 35.93
N VAL A 535 4.02 24.93 36.86
CA VAL A 535 4.17 23.49 36.53
C VAL A 535 3.00 23.00 35.69
N SER A 536 1.77 23.28 36.11
CA SER A 536 0.55 22.85 35.39
C SER A 536 0.42 23.55 34.02
N LEU A 537 0.80 24.84 33.93
CA LEU A 537 0.84 25.57 32.66
C LEU A 537 1.82 24.94 31.66
N VAL A 538 3.06 24.67 32.11
CA VAL A 538 4.09 24.04 31.26
C VAL A 538 3.66 22.63 30.85
N HIS A 539 3.16 21.82 31.78
CA HIS A 539 2.65 20.48 31.50
C HIS A 539 1.52 20.51 30.45
N ARG A 540 0.58 21.46 30.57
CA ARG A 540 -0.50 21.65 29.59
C ARG A 540 0.01 22.02 28.20
N VAL A 541 1.00 22.90 28.12
CA VAL A 541 1.61 23.26 26.81
C VAL A 541 2.30 22.05 26.21
N LEU A 542 3.11 21.32 26.99
CA LEU A 542 3.80 20.11 26.54
C LEU A 542 2.83 19.03 26.06
N THR A 543 1.69 18.87 26.73
CA THR A 543 0.67 17.86 26.42
C THR A 543 -0.46 18.37 25.52
N HIS A 544 -0.31 19.54 24.89
CA HIS A 544 -1.31 20.07 23.97
C HIS A 544 -1.51 19.12 22.78
N GLU A 545 -2.76 18.91 22.34
CA GLU A 545 -3.16 17.96 21.28
C GLU A 545 -2.42 18.12 19.94
N ARG A 546 -1.82 19.29 19.73
CA ARG A 546 -1.05 19.64 18.54
C ARG A 546 0.32 18.97 18.51
N PHE A 547 0.90 18.73 19.67
CA PHE A 547 2.19 18.08 19.88
C PHE A 547 2.01 16.63 20.33
N LEU A 548 0.96 16.36 21.10
CA LEU A 548 0.76 15.10 21.77
C LEU A 548 0.42 13.96 20.81
N ARG A 549 1.13 12.85 20.98
CA ARG A 549 0.79 11.54 20.43
C ARG A 549 0.54 10.57 21.59
N GLY A 550 -0.55 9.80 21.57
CA GLY A 550 -0.88 8.89 22.67
C GLY A 550 -1.44 9.58 23.92
N SER A 551 -1.39 8.92 25.08
CA SER A 551 -1.97 9.43 26.33
C SER A 551 -1.16 10.56 26.94
N ARG A 552 -1.83 11.60 27.43
CA ARG A 552 -1.24 12.70 28.23
C ARG A 552 -0.68 12.23 29.57
N GLU A 553 -1.20 11.12 30.10
CA GLU A 553 -0.81 10.55 31.40
C GLU A 553 0.60 9.96 31.39
N HIS A 554 1.17 9.76 30.20
CA HIS A 554 2.54 9.27 30.07
C HIS A 554 3.59 10.28 30.54
N LEU A 555 3.28 11.58 30.60
CA LEU A 555 4.16 12.60 31.18
C LEU A 555 3.52 13.12 32.47
N SER A 556 4.21 12.96 33.61
CA SER A 556 3.72 13.48 34.89
C SER A 556 4.10 14.95 35.10
N GLU A 557 3.37 15.67 35.96
CA GLU A 557 3.74 17.03 36.36
C GLU A 557 5.05 17.05 37.16
N GLU A 558 5.36 15.99 37.91
CA GLU A 558 6.60 15.84 38.68
C GLU A 558 7.85 15.93 37.80
N ALA A 559 7.79 15.40 36.57
CA ALA A 559 8.89 15.49 35.62
C ALA A 559 9.22 16.94 35.21
N VAL A 560 8.22 17.82 35.26
CA VAL A 560 8.37 19.26 34.97
C VAL A 560 8.76 20.03 36.23
N ARG A 561 8.17 19.68 37.39
CA ARG A 561 8.34 20.36 38.68
C ARG A 561 9.80 20.62 39.04
N ALA A 562 10.65 19.60 38.87
CA ALA A 562 12.06 19.68 39.23
C ALA A 562 12.81 20.82 38.50
N PHE A 563 12.48 21.11 37.24
CA PHE A 563 13.09 22.21 36.48
C PHE A 563 12.53 23.57 36.89
N VAL A 564 11.21 23.64 37.07
CA VAL A 564 10.50 24.88 37.41
C VAL A 564 10.93 25.38 38.78
N GLU A 565 11.07 24.50 39.78
CA GLU A 565 11.54 24.85 41.12
C GLU A 565 12.98 25.38 41.12
N ARG A 566 13.84 24.84 40.25
CA ARG A 566 15.22 25.31 40.06
C ARG A 566 15.34 26.55 39.16
N LYS A 567 14.24 27.00 38.54
CA LYS A 567 14.23 28.09 37.53
C LYS A 567 15.20 27.85 36.37
N GLU A 568 15.42 26.59 36.02
CA GLU A 568 16.28 26.17 34.92
C GLU A 568 15.47 25.88 33.65
N PRO A 569 16.06 26.03 32.45
CA PRO A 569 15.42 25.56 31.22
C PRO A 569 15.08 24.07 31.31
N LEU A 570 13.88 23.71 30.88
CA LEU A 570 13.52 22.30 30.71
C LEU A 570 14.48 21.69 29.69
N ARG A 571 14.95 20.46 29.93
CA ARG A 571 15.80 19.73 28.99
C ARG A 571 15.01 18.60 28.39
N ALA A 572 14.86 18.60 27.08
CA ALA A 572 14.23 17.53 26.33
C ALA A 572 15.21 16.89 25.34
N VAL A 573 14.92 15.65 24.99
CA VAL A 573 15.65 14.87 24.00
C VAL A 573 14.64 14.30 22.99
N ALA A 574 14.98 14.40 21.71
CA ALA A 574 14.15 13.95 20.60
C ALA A 574 14.92 12.92 19.75
N PRO A 575 14.89 11.62 20.12
CA PRO A 575 15.47 10.56 19.31
C PRO A 575 14.75 10.44 17.96
N GLY A 576 15.51 10.29 16.87
CA GLY A 576 14.95 10.15 15.53
C GLY A 576 15.96 10.47 14.43
N PHE A 577 15.45 10.95 13.28
CA PHE A 577 16.27 11.48 12.19
C PHE A 577 17.40 10.53 11.73
N SER A 578 17.08 9.26 11.53
CA SER A 578 18.07 8.18 11.33
C SER A 578 18.73 8.10 9.94
N ALA A 579 18.38 9.00 9.02
CA ALA A 579 18.56 8.92 7.54
C ALA A 579 17.45 8.19 6.75
N LYS A 580 17.22 8.67 5.52
CA LYS A 580 16.16 8.23 4.60
C LYS A 580 16.48 6.89 3.92
N PRO A 581 15.58 5.89 3.99
CA PRO A 581 15.71 4.63 3.25
C PRO A 581 15.33 4.82 1.77
N HIS A 582 16.29 5.30 0.96
CA HIS A 582 16.05 5.73 -0.42
C HIS A 582 16.29 4.65 -1.49
N HIS A 583 16.86 3.51 -1.14
CA HIS A 583 17.44 2.59 -2.13
C HIS A 583 16.38 1.80 -2.93
N ASN A 584 15.14 1.70 -2.44
CA ASN A 584 14.04 1.09 -3.19
C ASN A 584 13.10 2.11 -3.87
N GLY A 585 13.28 3.43 -3.68
CA GLY A 585 12.47 4.46 -4.32
C GLY A 585 10.97 4.51 -3.95
N LEU A 586 10.44 3.51 -3.24
CA LEU A 586 9.01 3.45 -2.88
C LEU A 586 8.70 4.30 -1.64
N ARG A 587 9.67 4.44 -0.74
CA ARG A 587 9.48 5.16 0.53
C ARG A 587 9.83 6.63 0.42
N THR A 588 11.04 6.91 -0.03
CA THR A 588 11.62 8.26 -0.05
C THR A 588 12.17 8.58 -1.41
N ALA A 589 12.23 9.87 -1.75
CA ALA A 589 12.68 10.33 -3.06
C ALA A 589 14.21 10.56 -3.15
N GLY A 590 14.92 10.47 -2.02
CA GLY A 590 16.37 10.65 -1.97
C GLY A 590 16.97 10.41 -0.58
N PRO A 591 18.31 10.41 -0.47
CA PRO A 591 19.04 10.18 0.78
C PRO A 591 18.98 11.34 1.77
N LEU A 592 18.84 12.59 1.31
CA LEU A 592 19.00 13.77 2.15
C LEU A 592 17.68 14.19 2.81
N PRO A 593 17.74 14.91 3.96
CA PRO A 593 16.60 15.58 4.56
C PRO A 593 15.87 16.45 3.54
N ASP A 594 14.54 16.35 3.53
CA ASP A 594 13.66 17.10 2.64
C ASP A 594 12.81 18.08 3.48
N LEU A 595 11.76 18.69 2.90
CA LEU A 595 10.91 19.64 3.61
C LEU A 595 10.25 19.03 4.85
N ALA A 596 10.03 17.70 4.90
CA ALA A 596 9.47 17.03 6.08
C ALA A 596 10.39 17.18 7.30
N GLU A 597 11.69 16.94 7.13
CA GLU A 597 12.66 17.13 8.21
C GLU A 597 12.73 18.58 8.66
N LEU A 598 12.73 19.53 7.72
CA LEU A 598 12.69 20.95 8.06
C LEU A 598 11.43 21.30 8.86
N GLY A 599 10.26 20.85 8.41
CA GLY A 599 8.99 21.06 9.11
C GLY A 599 8.97 20.43 10.51
N ALA A 600 9.61 19.27 10.67
CA ALA A 600 9.79 18.63 11.97
C ALA A 600 10.64 19.47 12.94
N LEU A 601 11.70 20.13 12.44
CA LEU A 601 12.49 21.09 13.22
C LEU A 601 11.68 22.35 13.57
N VAL A 602 10.88 22.87 12.63
CA VAL A 602 9.94 23.98 12.88
C VAL A 602 8.93 23.60 13.97
N ARG A 603 8.43 22.36 13.99
CA ARG A 603 7.54 21.87 15.06
C ARG A 603 8.20 21.81 16.43
N LEU A 604 9.50 21.47 16.50
CA LEU A 604 10.25 21.51 17.76
C LEU A 604 10.44 22.96 18.25
N ARG A 605 10.72 23.90 17.34
CA ARG A 605 10.71 25.33 17.64
C ARG A 605 9.35 25.80 18.17
N GLU A 606 8.26 25.39 17.51
CA GLU A 606 6.89 25.74 17.93
C GLU A 606 6.62 25.36 19.39
N LEU A 607 7.02 24.13 19.78
CA LEU A 607 6.92 23.68 21.17
C LEU A 607 7.79 24.53 22.10
N GLN A 608 9.04 24.77 21.71
CA GLN A 608 10.00 25.55 22.50
C GLN A 608 9.47 26.97 22.78
N ARG A 609 8.97 27.66 21.75
CA ARG A 609 8.42 29.01 21.86
C ARG A 609 7.17 29.04 22.74
N ALA A 610 6.28 28.06 22.59
CA ALA A 610 5.07 27.96 23.40
C ALA A 610 5.40 27.79 24.90
N VAL A 611 6.42 26.99 25.23
CA VAL A 611 6.89 26.83 26.62
C VAL A 611 7.54 28.11 27.13
N ALA A 612 8.39 28.77 26.33
CA ALA A 612 9.08 30.00 26.73
C ALA A 612 8.10 31.13 27.10
N HIS A 613 6.94 31.17 26.45
CA HIS A 613 5.90 32.16 26.72
C HIS A 613 5.21 31.99 28.08
N VAL A 614 5.11 30.77 28.60
CA VAL A 614 4.53 30.49 29.94
C VAL A 614 5.59 30.28 31.02
N TYR A 615 6.83 30.05 30.64
CA TYR A 615 7.97 29.80 31.52
C TYR A 615 9.25 30.40 30.92
N PRO A 616 9.71 31.58 31.39
CA PRO A 616 10.80 32.33 30.75
C PRO A 616 12.13 31.56 30.52
N PRO A 617 12.60 30.67 31.42
CA PRO A 617 13.79 29.85 31.14
C PRO A 617 13.61 28.89 29.96
N GLY A 618 12.36 28.59 29.58
CA GLY A 618 12.01 27.91 28.34
C GLY A 618 12.35 26.42 28.31
N LEU A 619 12.55 25.93 27.09
CA LEU A 619 12.82 24.53 26.77
C LEU A 619 14.05 24.45 25.85
N ARG A 620 14.99 23.57 26.19
CA ARG A 620 16.11 23.19 25.31
C ARG A 620 15.91 21.77 24.81
N ILE A 621 15.95 21.59 23.51
CA ILE A 621 15.70 20.30 22.87
C ILE A 621 16.98 19.85 22.16
N THR A 622 17.44 18.64 22.48
CA THR A 622 18.51 17.98 21.72
C THR A 622 17.91 16.93 20.79
N VAL A 623 18.05 17.14 19.49
CA VAL A 623 17.72 16.13 18.47
C VAL A 623 18.84 15.10 18.45
N LEU A 624 18.50 13.86 18.78
CA LEU A 624 19.45 12.74 18.75
C LEU A 624 19.28 11.95 17.46
N THR A 625 20.26 12.05 16.57
CA THR A 625 20.28 11.28 15.32
C THR A 625 20.80 9.87 15.56
N ASP A 626 20.04 8.86 15.14
CA ASP A 626 20.44 7.45 15.33
C ASP A 626 21.56 6.99 14.39
N GLY A 627 21.83 7.71 13.30
CA GLY A 627 22.91 7.42 12.34
C GLY A 627 23.01 5.94 11.95
N ASP A 628 24.17 5.35 12.26
CA ASP A 628 24.50 3.92 12.03
C ASP A 628 24.37 3.05 13.30
N HIS A 629 23.83 3.62 14.38
CA HIS A 629 23.82 2.99 15.71
C HIS A 629 23.07 1.66 15.68
N TYR A 630 21.81 1.69 15.22
CA TYR A 630 20.95 0.50 15.16
C TYR A 630 21.10 -0.31 13.87
N ARG A 631 21.69 0.27 12.82
CA ARG A 631 21.78 -0.36 11.50
C ARG A 631 23.01 0.13 10.75
N SER A 632 23.72 -0.76 10.07
CA SER A 632 24.82 -0.37 9.19
C SER A 632 24.30 0.29 7.92
N ARG A 633 24.92 1.40 7.49
CA ARG A 633 24.58 2.10 6.23
C ARG A 633 25.86 2.43 5.46
N PRO A 634 25.75 2.84 4.18
CA PRO A 634 26.90 3.37 3.45
C PRO A 634 27.51 4.56 4.20
N THR A 635 28.82 4.55 4.39
CA THR A 635 29.57 5.48 5.27
C THR A 635 29.34 6.96 4.97
N ALA A 636 29.07 7.32 3.71
CA ALA A 636 28.79 8.70 3.31
C ALA A 636 27.39 9.20 3.69
N THR A 637 26.43 8.29 3.95
CA THR A 637 25.01 8.65 4.11
C THR A 637 24.73 9.41 5.42
N PRO A 638 25.11 8.90 6.61
CA PRO A 638 24.80 9.60 7.86
C PRO A 638 25.45 11.00 7.97
N PRO A 639 26.73 11.21 7.61
CA PRO A 639 27.33 12.55 7.62
C PRO A 639 26.59 13.54 6.73
N ALA A 640 26.33 13.19 5.45
CA ALA A 640 25.64 14.07 4.52
C ALA A 640 24.21 14.42 5.00
N TYR A 641 23.50 13.43 5.55
CA TYR A 641 22.17 13.65 6.13
C TYR A 641 22.23 14.61 7.33
N ARG A 642 23.19 14.41 8.23
CA ARG A 642 23.39 15.26 9.42
C ARG A 642 23.80 16.68 9.07
N ASP A 643 24.70 16.85 8.10
CA ASP A 643 25.17 18.17 7.69
C ASP A 643 24.03 18.99 7.07
N LYS A 644 23.17 18.33 6.28
CA LYS A 644 21.95 18.94 5.76
C LYS A 644 20.95 19.33 6.87
N LEU A 645 20.79 18.50 7.90
CA LEU A 645 19.97 18.87 9.06
C LEU A 645 20.52 20.09 9.80
N LYS A 646 21.85 20.20 9.95
CA LYS A 646 22.48 21.40 10.55
C LYS A 646 22.23 22.65 9.71
N GLU A 647 22.22 22.53 8.38
CA GLU A 647 21.83 23.65 7.51
C GLU A 647 20.37 24.06 7.74
N TYR A 648 19.42 23.12 7.77
CA TYR A 648 18.02 23.43 8.07
C TYR A 648 17.83 24.01 9.46
N LEU A 649 18.56 23.51 10.45
CA LEU A 649 18.52 24.03 11.81
C LEU A 649 18.89 25.52 11.86
N ARG A 650 19.94 25.93 11.14
CA ARG A 650 20.34 27.35 11.03
C ARG A 650 19.29 28.24 10.36
N LEU A 651 18.43 27.67 9.51
CA LEU A 651 17.35 28.41 8.86
C LEU A 651 16.16 28.63 9.78
N VAL A 652 15.88 27.70 10.70
CA VAL A 652 14.61 27.70 11.43
C VAL A 652 14.73 27.94 12.92
N ALA A 653 15.89 27.69 13.56
CA ALA A 653 16.00 27.72 15.01
C ALA A 653 17.29 28.39 15.51
N ASP A 654 17.22 28.86 16.75
CA ASP A 654 18.38 29.37 17.49
C ASP A 654 19.16 28.18 18.09
N PRO A 655 20.49 28.07 17.83
CA PRO A 655 21.33 27.00 18.37
C PRO A 655 21.35 26.91 19.91
N ASP A 656 20.99 27.97 20.65
CA ASP A 656 20.89 27.94 22.11
C ASP A 656 19.64 27.21 22.63
N THR A 657 18.68 26.93 21.75
CA THR A 657 17.38 26.34 22.09
C THR A 657 17.15 24.97 21.46
N LEU A 658 17.70 24.73 20.28
CA LEU A 658 17.58 23.46 19.55
C LEU A 658 18.95 23.07 19.00
N ASP A 659 19.47 21.92 19.44
CA ASP A 659 20.77 21.39 19.01
C ASP A 659 20.66 19.97 18.45
N LEU A 660 21.73 19.52 17.78
CA LEU A 660 21.80 18.22 17.11
C LEU A 660 23.01 17.45 17.63
N ALA A 661 22.78 16.22 18.09
CA ALA A 661 23.83 15.30 18.51
C ALA A 661 23.63 13.90 17.92
N ASP A 662 24.73 13.17 17.74
CA ASP A 662 24.73 11.79 17.24
C ASP A 662 24.70 10.79 18.40
N VAL A 663 23.79 9.82 18.36
CA VAL A 663 23.63 8.82 19.44
C VAL A 663 24.92 8.03 19.64
N SER A 664 25.58 7.60 18.57
CA SER A 664 26.82 6.84 18.71
C SER A 664 27.94 7.68 19.32
N GLN A 665 28.01 8.97 19.01
CA GLN A 665 28.92 9.90 19.67
C GLN A 665 28.57 10.08 21.15
N ALA A 666 27.31 10.37 21.48
CA ALA A 666 26.87 10.58 22.85
C ALA A 666 27.09 9.34 23.73
N VAL A 667 26.83 8.14 23.21
CA VAL A 667 27.11 6.87 23.90
C VAL A 667 28.61 6.67 24.10
N ARG A 668 29.46 6.99 23.11
CA ARG A 668 30.92 6.89 23.28
C ARG A 668 31.44 7.84 24.36
N GLU A 669 30.92 9.06 24.39
CA GLU A 669 31.28 10.06 25.40
C GLU A 669 30.82 9.63 26.81
N HIS A 670 29.62 9.05 26.93
CA HIS A 670 29.10 8.54 28.19
C HIS A 670 29.87 7.34 28.73
N LEU A 671 30.16 6.36 27.85
CA LEU A 671 30.85 5.13 28.23
C LEU A 671 32.36 5.32 28.46
N GLY A 672 32.97 6.29 27.79
CA GLY A 672 34.41 6.40 27.66
C GLY A 672 35.02 5.36 26.70
N PRO A 673 36.34 5.47 26.39
CA PRO A 673 36.97 4.69 25.33
C PRO A 673 36.95 3.18 25.56
N GLU A 674 37.15 2.74 26.81
CA GLU A 674 37.29 1.32 27.14
C GLU A 674 35.94 0.59 27.10
N ALA A 675 34.90 1.14 27.73
CA ALA A 675 33.58 0.52 27.68
C ALA A 675 32.96 0.60 26.26
N SER A 676 33.33 1.59 25.45
CA SER A 676 32.98 1.63 24.03
C SER A 676 33.57 0.46 23.23
N ARG A 677 34.83 0.07 23.48
CA ARG A 677 35.45 -1.12 22.87
C ARG A 677 34.74 -2.40 23.31
N ARG A 678 34.45 -2.54 24.61
CA ARG A 678 33.68 -3.68 25.13
C ARG A 678 32.28 -3.77 24.52
N ARG A 679 31.61 -2.63 24.27
CA ARG A 679 30.30 -2.59 23.62
C ARG A 679 30.36 -3.21 22.22
N ALA A 680 31.36 -2.85 21.41
CA ALA A 680 31.52 -3.41 20.07
C ALA A 680 31.73 -4.93 20.11
N LEU A 681 32.62 -5.42 20.98
CA LEU A 681 32.86 -6.85 21.16
C LEU A 681 31.59 -7.59 21.61
N ARG A 682 30.83 -7.04 22.56
CA ARG A 682 29.57 -7.66 23.01
C ARG A 682 28.51 -7.71 21.93
N ILE A 683 28.45 -6.71 21.05
CA ILE A 683 27.54 -6.74 19.89
C ILE A 683 27.92 -7.89 18.97
N GLU A 684 29.20 -8.10 18.67
CA GLU A 684 29.66 -9.21 17.85
C GLU A 684 29.36 -10.57 18.50
N GLU A 685 29.65 -10.72 19.80
CA GLU A 685 29.36 -11.94 20.58
C GLU A 685 27.86 -12.28 20.57
N HIS A 686 27.00 -11.32 20.89
CA HIS A 686 25.55 -11.53 20.93
C HIS A 686 24.95 -11.77 19.54
N ALA A 687 25.49 -11.11 18.50
CA ALA A 687 25.09 -11.39 17.13
C ALA A 687 25.46 -12.83 16.73
N GLY A 688 26.63 -13.31 17.13
CA GLY A 688 27.04 -14.71 16.95
C GLY A 688 26.14 -15.69 17.69
N LEU A 689 25.76 -15.41 18.94
CA LEU A 689 24.83 -16.23 19.72
C LEU A 689 23.43 -16.30 19.10
N LEU A 690 22.86 -15.14 18.74
CA LEU A 690 21.54 -15.08 18.10
C LEU A 690 21.57 -15.74 16.71
N GLY A 691 22.60 -15.47 15.90
CA GLY A 691 22.79 -16.13 14.60
C GLY A 691 22.91 -17.65 14.74
N GLY A 692 23.70 -18.11 15.71
CA GLY A 692 23.83 -19.53 16.04
C GLY A 692 22.49 -20.17 16.44
N ALA A 693 21.72 -19.52 17.32
CA ALA A 693 20.41 -20.03 17.76
C ALA A 693 19.35 -20.05 16.64
N LEU A 694 19.50 -19.19 15.64
CA LEU A 694 18.63 -19.13 14.46
C LEU A 694 19.12 -20.02 13.31
N THR A 695 20.21 -20.76 13.49
CA THR A 695 20.74 -21.70 12.48
C THR A 695 19.68 -22.73 12.09
N GLY A 696 19.53 -22.96 10.78
CA GLY A 696 18.54 -23.89 10.23
C GLY A 696 17.12 -23.32 10.12
N ILE A 697 16.93 -22.03 10.39
CA ILE A 697 15.70 -21.30 10.05
C ILE A 697 15.96 -20.50 8.78
N ASP A 698 15.19 -20.80 7.73
CA ASP A 698 15.27 -20.09 6.46
C ASP A 698 13.99 -19.29 6.22
N VAL A 699 14.09 -17.97 6.35
CA VAL A 699 12.97 -17.04 6.08
C VAL A 699 12.51 -17.09 4.63
N THR A 700 13.35 -17.55 3.70
CA THR A 700 13.02 -17.64 2.27
C THR A 700 12.32 -18.94 1.89
N ALA A 701 12.37 -19.97 2.75
CA ALA A 701 11.69 -21.25 2.52
C ALA A 701 10.26 -21.28 3.07
N ALA A 702 10.01 -20.63 4.20
CA ALA A 702 8.69 -20.53 4.83
C ALA A 702 8.59 -19.26 5.69
N PRO A 703 8.38 -18.07 5.09
CA PRO A 703 8.56 -16.81 5.80
C PRO A 703 7.73 -16.68 7.08
N LEU A 704 6.45 -17.04 7.06
CA LEU A 704 5.56 -16.97 8.23
C LEU A 704 6.05 -17.86 9.38
N GLU A 705 6.29 -19.14 9.11
CA GLU A 705 6.74 -20.10 10.12
C GLU A 705 8.11 -19.70 10.70
N SER A 706 9.03 -19.29 9.82
CA SER A 706 10.38 -18.87 10.21
C SER A 706 10.35 -17.67 11.15
N LEU A 707 9.51 -16.67 10.89
CA LEU A 707 9.33 -15.52 11.79
C LEU A 707 8.74 -15.93 13.13
N GLU A 708 7.76 -16.84 13.16
CA GLU A 708 7.19 -17.33 14.42
C GLU A 708 8.20 -18.11 15.26
N ARG A 709 9.01 -18.95 14.62
CA ARG A 709 10.05 -19.73 15.31
C ARG A 709 11.15 -18.82 15.84
N ALA A 710 11.58 -17.83 15.05
CA ALA A 710 12.53 -16.81 15.51
C ALA A 710 11.99 -16.03 16.71
N ASP A 711 10.74 -15.59 16.67
CA ASP A 711 10.11 -14.89 17.79
C ASP A 711 10.09 -15.71 19.09
N ARG A 712 9.90 -17.04 19.01
CA ARG A 712 9.96 -17.92 20.19
C ARG A 712 11.39 -18.03 20.72
N ILE A 713 12.36 -18.25 19.84
CA ILE A 713 13.79 -18.42 20.21
C ILE A 713 14.34 -17.12 20.78
N CYS A 714 14.14 -15.99 20.09
CA CYS A 714 14.65 -14.69 20.49
C CYS A 714 14.07 -14.22 21.82
N ARG A 715 12.78 -14.49 22.11
CA ARG A 715 12.20 -14.21 23.43
C ARG A 715 12.91 -14.95 24.56
N GLY A 716 13.23 -16.23 24.36
CA GLY A 716 13.97 -17.02 25.35
C GLY A 716 15.40 -16.55 25.59
N LEU A 717 16.05 -15.94 24.59
CA LEU A 717 17.45 -15.48 24.67
C LEU A 717 17.60 -14.04 25.14
N VAL A 718 16.71 -13.15 24.71
CA VAL A 718 16.78 -11.72 25.04
C VAL A 718 16.14 -11.43 26.41
N GLY A 719 15.20 -12.30 26.84
CA GLY A 719 14.49 -12.24 28.12
C GLY A 719 13.49 -11.09 28.22
N ASP A 720 12.45 -11.27 29.04
CA ASP A 720 11.60 -10.16 29.47
C ASP A 720 12.36 -9.36 30.54
N ARG A 721 12.57 -8.06 30.31
CA ARG A 721 13.18 -7.18 31.32
C ARG A 721 12.17 -6.88 32.42
N ALA A 722 12.56 -7.04 33.68
CA ALA A 722 11.76 -6.62 34.83
C ALA A 722 11.68 -5.08 34.94
N ASP A 723 12.79 -4.37 34.67
CA ASP A 723 12.94 -2.93 34.98
C ASP A 723 13.32 -2.05 33.76
N GLY A 724 13.01 -2.48 32.53
CA GLY A 724 13.36 -1.75 31.31
C GLY A 724 12.26 -1.76 30.24
N PRO A 725 12.35 -0.89 29.22
CA PRO A 725 11.40 -0.88 28.11
C PRO A 725 11.33 -2.27 27.44
N PRO A 726 10.13 -2.82 27.16
CA PRO A 726 10.02 -4.09 26.45
C PRO A 726 10.71 -3.99 25.09
N VAL A 727 11.60 -4.94 24.85
CA VAL A 727 12.30 -5.12 23.57
C VAL A 727 11.27 -5.61 22.56
N PRO A 728 11.16 -5.00 21.37
CA PRO A 728 10.23 -5.47 20.35
C PRO A 728 10.54 -6.92 19.95
N GLY A 729 9.50 -7.71 19.66
CA GLY A 729 9.67 -9.06 19.11
C GLY A 729 10.44 -9.03 17.78
N PHE A 730 11.13 -10.13 17.47
CA PHE A 730 11.93 -10.29 16.26
C PHE A 730 11.10 -10.04 15.00
N SER A 731 9.91 -10.63 14.90
CA SER A 731 8.97 -10.43 13.79
C SER A 731 8.62 -8.96 13.60
N THR A 732 8.33 -8.23 14.69
CA THR A 732 7.98 -6.81 14.63
C THR A 732 9.14 -5.97 14.09
N LEU A 733 10.38 -6.26 14.50
CA LEU A 733 11.56 -5.61 13.94
C LEU A 733 11.74 -5.95 12.46
N PHE A 734 11.62 -7.23 12.12
CA PHE A 734 11.73 -7.73 10.74
C PHE A 734 10.76 -7.02 9.81
N HIS A 735 9.46 -6.99 10.13
CA HIS A 735 8.43 -6.32 9.32
C HIS A 735 8.73 -4.83 9.12
N SER A 736 9.26 -4.15 10.14
CA SER A 736 9.68 -2.75 10.03
C SER A 736 10.90 -2.55 9.10
N LEU A 737 11.74 -3.57 8.94
CA LEU A 737 13.00 -3.50 8.20
C LEU A 737 12.86 -3.95 6.75
N VAL A 738 11.90 -4.82 6.40
CA VAL A 738 11.67 -5.31 5.02
C VAL A 738 11.64 -4.17 4.01
N TYR A 739 10.93 -3.08 4.29
CA TYR A 739 10.83 -1.93 3.39
C TYR A 739 11.97 -0.91 3.53
N SER A 740 12.94 -1.18 4.40
CA SER A 740 14.10 -0.33 4.65
C SER A 740 15.39 -0.91 4.06
N VAL A 741 15.42 -2.19 3.69
CA VAL A 741 16.59 -2.84 3.11
C VAL A 741 16.82 -2.47 1.65
N ASN A 742 18.06 -2.66 1.22
CA ASN A 742 18.47 -2.42 -0.14
C ASN A 742 17.98 -3.60 -0.99
N PRO A 743 17.14 -3.36 -1.99
CA PRO A 743 16.80 -4.41 -2.94
C PRO A 743 18.05 -4.72 -3.79
N PRO A 744 18.13 -5.92 -4.36
CA PRO A 744 19.14 -6.19 -5.38
C PRO A 744 18.98 -5.25 -6.58
N PRO A 745 20.05 -5.01 -7.34
CA PRO A 745 20.01 -4.13 -8.51
C PRO A 745 18.96 -4.61 -9.52
N PRO A 746 18.28 -3.69 -10.24
CA PRO A 746 17.28 -4.06 -11.24
C PRO A 746 17.92 -4.76 -12.44
N PRO A 747 17.20 -5.68 -13.11
CA PRO A 747 17.60 -6.19 -14.42
C PRO A 747 17.75 -5.06 -15.46
N PRO A 748 18.58 -5.24 -16.50
CA PRO A 748 18.68 -4.28 -17.60
C PRO A 748 17.32 -3.91 -18.19
N GLY A 749 17.12 -2.64 -18.53
CA GLY A 749 15.86 -2.13 -19.10
C GLY A 749 14.72 -1.93 -18.08
N THR A 750 14.93 -2.26 -16.80
CA THR A 750 13.96 -2.01 -15.72
C THR A 750 14.43 -0.85 -14.84
N THR A 751 13.55 0.12 -14.57
CA THR A 751 13.86 1.21 -13.65
C THR A 751 13.91 0.71 -12.19
N PRO A 752 14.73 1.30 -11.31
CA PRO A 752 14.77 0.92 -9.90
C PRO A 752 13.40 0.93 -9.21
N GLU A 753 12.53 1.90 -9.56
CA GLU A 753 11.19 2.04 -8.99
C GLU A 753 10.24 0.94 -9.48
N ALA A 754 10.26 0.62 -10.78
CA ALA A 754 9.47 -0.47 -11.34
C ALA A 754 9.90 -1.83 -10.76
N TRP A 755 11.21 -2.02 -10.62
CA TRP A 755 11.78 -3.20 -10.00
C TRP A 755 11.37 -3.35 -8.54
N ALA A 756 11.56 -2.29 -7.75
CA ALA A 756 11.14 -2.29 -6.36
C ALA A 756 9.64 -2.56 -6.22
N ARG A 757 8.80 -1.96 -7.06
CA ARG A 757 7.35 -2.24 -7.05
C ARG A 757 7.05 -3.72 -7.28
N GLY A 758 7.69 -4.36 -8.27
CA GLY A 758 7.52 -5.79 -8.56
C GLY A 758 7.99 -6.71 -7.42
N LEU A 759 9.08 -6.33 -6.74
CA LEU A 759 9.58 -7.08 -5.57
C LEU A 759 8.66 -6.91 -4.35
N TYR A 760 8.29 -5.68 -4.03
CA TYR A 760 7.59 -5.34 -2.79
C TYR A 760 6.07 -5.48 -2.86
N ALA A 761 5.48 -5.66 -4.05
CA ALA A 761 4.05 -5.97 -4.20
C ALA A 761 3.65 -7.19 -3.37
N ASP A 762 4.44 -8.26 -3.46
CA ASP A 762 4.25 -9.54 -2.76
C ASP A 762 5.59 -10.09 -2.26
N VAL A 763 6.32 -9.30 -1.47
CA VAL A 763 7.70 -9.62 -1.03
C VAL A 763 7.85 -11.00 -0.36
N PHE A 764 6.79 -11.48 0.25
CA PHE A 764 6.77 -12.78 0.93
C PHE A 764 6.36 -13.95 0.02
N ASN A 765 5.82 -13.68 -1.18
CA ASN A 765 5.47 -14.70 -2.14
C ASN A 765 6.69 -15.12 -2.97
N VAL A 766 7.45 -16.06 -2.44
CA VAL A 766 8.70 -16.61 -3.00
C VAL A 766 8.49 -17.87 -3.85
N THR A 767 7.24 -18.21 -4.12
CA THR A 767 6.81 -19.39 -4.91
C THR A 767 5.79 -19.01 -5.99
N ASP A 768 5.67 -17.71 -6.27
CA ASP A 768 4.77 -17.15 -7.26
C ASP A 768 5.09 -17.70 -8.66
N PRO A 769 4.20 -18.53 -9.25
CA PRO A 769 4.45 -19.10 -10.57
C PRO A 769 4.36 -18.07 -11.70
N ALA A 770 3.79 -16.88 -11.44
CA ALA A 770 3.68 -15.79 -12.41
C ALA A 770 4.89 -14.83 -12.36
N ALA A 771 5.71 -14.89 -11.31
CA ALA A 771 6.88 -14.04 -11.18
C ALA A 771 8.09 -14.63 -11.94
N SER A 772 8.89 -13.75 -12.55
CA SER A 772 10.18 -14.13 -13.13
C SER A 772 11.12 -14.71 -12.06
N PRO A 773 12.03 -15.65 -12.40
CA PRO A 773 13.03 -16.18 -11.47
C PRO A 773 13.85 -15.10 -10.75
N GLU A 774 14.21 -14.03 -11.46
CA GLU A 774 14.94 -12.88 -10.95
C GLU A 774 14.15 -12.15 -9.86
N ALA A 775 12.84 -11.95 -10.09
CA ALA A 775 11.96 -11.32 -9.10
C ALA A 775 11.82 -12.18 -7.85
N VAL A 776 11.68 -13.51 -8.01
CA VAL A 776 11.62 -14.44 -6.88
C VAL A 776 12.91 -14.40 -6.07
N GLU A 777 14.08 -14.48 -6.73
CA GLU A 777 15.35 -14.37 -6.02
C GLU A 777 15.55 -12.98 -5.40
N GLY A 778 15.05 -11.93 -6.06
CA GLY A 778 15.06 -10.58 -5.54
C GLY A 778 14.27 -10.44 -4.23
N ARG A 779 13.09 -11.07 -4.17
CA ARG A 779 12.26 -11.17 -2.95
C ARG A 779 13.02 -11.91 -1.85
N ARG A 780 13.65 -13.05 -2.17
CA ARG A 780 14.48 -13.81 -1.20
C ARG A 780 15.64 -12.98 -0.66
N ALA A 781 16.33 -12.22 -1.51
CA ALA A 781 17.42 -11.34 -1.09
C ALA A 781 16.93 -10.24 -0.13
N VAL A 782 15.77 -9.63 -0.40
CA VAL A 782 15.15 -8.65 0.51
C VAL A 782 14.85 -9.29 1.87
N LEU A 783 14.26 -10.49 1.90
CA LEU A 783 13.95 -11.19 3.15
C LEU A 783 15.21 -11.54 3.95
N ARG A 784 16.29 -12.00 3.28
CA ARG A 784 17.59 -12.28 3.93
C ARG A 784 18.20 -11.02 4.52
N ASN A 785 18.26 -9.94 3.76
CA ASN A 785 18.79 -8.66 4.24
C ASN A 785 17.99 -8.12 5.44
N ALA A 786 16.66 -8.27 5.42
CA ALA A 786 15.80 -7.84 6.53
C ALA A 786 15.99 -8.69 7.78
N TRP A 787 16.28 -9.99 7.61
CA TRP A 787 16.61 -10.91 8.69
C TRP A 787 17.89 -10.51 9.40
N ASP A 788 18.95 -10.26 8.63
CA ASP A 788 20.26 -9.87 9.17
C ASP A 788 20.20 -8.52 9.90
N ASP A 789 19.50 -7.55 9.31
CA ASP A 789 19.25 -6.25 9.95
C ASP A 789 18.42 -6.39 11.24
N ALA A 790 17.46 -7.34 11.29
CA ALA A 790 16.65 -7.60 12.48
C ALA A 790 17.49 -8.23 13.60
N VAL A 791 18.35 -9.21 13.28
CA VAL A 791 19.30 -9.80 14.22
C VAL A 791 20.21 -8.71 14.79
N ARG A 792 20.86 -7.92 13.92
CA ARG A 792 21.75 -6.83 14.35
C ARG A 792 21.03 -5.84 15.26
N ARG A 793 19.83 -5.39 14.87
CA ARG A 793 19.07 -4.41 15.64
C ARG A 793 18.68 -4.95 17.01
N LEU A 794 18.23 -6.20 17.09
CA LEU A 794 17.88 -6.85 18.34
C LEU A 794 19.10 -6.96 19.27
N THR A 795 20.26 -7.34 18.71
CA THR A 795 21.53 -7.39 19.43
C THR A 795 21.93 -6.03 20.00
N VAL A 796 21.87 -4.97 19.19
CA VAL A 796 22.23 -3.62 19.65
C VAL A 796 21.33 -3.19 20.80
N LEU A 797 20.01 -3.40 20.69
CA LEU A 797 19.06 -3.07 21.77
C LEU A 797 19.36 -3.84 23.06
N ARG A 798 19.74 -5.12 22.94
CA ARG A 798 20.11 -5.94 24.08
C ARG A 798 21.36 -5.39 24.77
N VAL A 799 22.46 -5.23 24.03
CA VAL A 799 23.75 -4.77 24.57
C VAL A 799 23.64 -3.35 25.12
N ASP A 800 22.89 -2.46 24.46
CA ASP A 800 22.71 -1.10 24.93
C ASP A 800 22.08 -1.07 26.32
N GLY A 801 21.01 -1.83 26.56
CA GLY A 801 20.44 -1.84 27.90
C GLY A 801 21.22 -2.66 28.93
N GLU A 802 22.11 -3.58 28.54
CA GLU A 802 23.09 -4.18 29.48
C GLU A 802 24.13 -3.17 29.97
N LEU A 803 24.49 -2.21 29.11
CA LEU A 803 25.52 -1.23 29.36
C LEU A 803 24.95 0.14 29.79
N GLY A 804 23.64 0.24 30.01
CA GLY A 804 22.99 1.51 30.37
C GLY A 804 23.09 2.59 29.29
N CYS A 805 23.17 2.19 28.02
CA CYS A 805 23.30 3.08 26.86
C CYS A 805 21.96 3.50 26.25
N GLU A 806 20.85 3.20 26.93
CA GLU A 806 19.54 3.71 26.54
C GLU A 806 19.45 5.21 26.87
N ASP A 807 18.75 5.98 26.04
CA ASP A 807 18.64 7.44 26.16
C ASP A 807 18.27 7.89 27.58
N THR A 808 17.42 7.12 28.26
CA THR A 808 16.97 7.37 29.64
C THR A 808 18.04 7.17 30.70
N ALA A 809 19.05 6.33 30.42
CA ALA A 809 20.14 6.01 31.34
C ALA A 809 21.33 6.97 31.17
N PHE A 810 21.72 7.32 29.93
CA PHE A 810 22.86 8.21 29.71
C PHE A 810 22.51 9.71 29.65
N LEU A 811 21.23 10.07 29.51
CA LEU A 811 20.74 11.45 29.63
C LEU A 811 19.69 11.57 30.76
N PRO A 812 20.09 11.36 32.03
CA PRO A 812 19.16 11.35 33.14
C PRO A 812 18.45 12.70 33.31
N GLY A 813 17.19 12.65 33.73
CA GLY A 813 16.38 13.83 34.05
C GLY A 813 15.87 14.63 32.84
N ARG A 814 16.05 14.16 31.61
CA ARG A 814 15.51 14.83 30.40
C ARG A 814 14.12 14.31 30.03
N ILE A 815 13.28 15.20 29.51
CA ILE A 815 11.97 14.84 28.94
C ILE A 815 12.20 14.19 27.57
N ARG A 816 11.73 12.96 27.39
CA ARG A 816 11.86 12.24 26.11
C ARG A 816 10.68 12.54 25.18
N LEU A 817 10.95 13.17 24.04
CA LEU A 817 10.01 13.37 22.93
C LEU A 817 10.09 12.15 22.00
N THR A 818 9.02 11.36 21.89
CA THR A 818 9.06 10.10 21.12
C THR A 818 7.80 9.88 20.28
N PRO A 819 7.91 9.35 19.05
CA PRO A 819 6.74 8.94 18.29
C PRO A 819 6.05 7.68 18.83
N SER A 820 6.71 6.94 19.73
CA SER A 820 6.23 5.70 20.34
C SER A 820 6.16 5.88 21.87
N PRO A 821 5.14 6.59 22.38
CA PRO A 821 5.06 6.97 23.79
C PRO A 821 4.83 5.80 24.73
N ARG A 822 5.39 5.94 25.94
CA ARG A 822 5.25 5.05 27.10
C ARG A 822 5.21 5.90 28.38
N PRO A 823 4.74 5.38 29.52
CA PRO A 823 4.87 6.07 30.81
C PRO A 823 6.30 6.58 31.05
N GLY A 824 6.44 7.84 31.48
CA GLY A 824 7.73 8.55 31.63
C GLY A 824 8.22 9.29 30.39
N SER A 825 7.46 9.33 29.28
CA SER A 825 7.84 10.03 28.05
C SER A 825 6.69 10.85 27.46
N LEU A 826 7.03 11.90 26.70
CA LEU A 826 6.07 12.68 25.96
C LEU A 826 5.95 12.12 24.54
N GLY A 827 4.78 11.62 24.20
CA GLY A 827 4.49 11.26 22.82
C GLY A 827 4.42 12.49 21.94
N PHE A 828 5.24 12.53 20.90
CA PHE A 828 5.44 13.71 20.08
C PHE A 828 5.05 13.44 18.62
N SER A 829 4.27 14.36 18.07
CA SER A 829 3.85 14.39 16.67
C SER A 829 4.63 15.48 15.93
N TYR A 830 5.57 15.07 15.07
CA TYR A 830 6.41 16.00 14.31
C TYR A 830 5.63 16.75 13.23
N LEU A 831 4.80 16.04 12.48
CA LEU A 831 3.95 16.59 11.43
C LEU A 831 2.56 16.00 11.62
N GLY A 832 1.62 16.83 12.11
CA GLY A 832 0.25 16.39 12.41
C GLY A 832 -0.44 15.77 11.18
N GLY A 833 -1.36 14.84 11.40
CA GLY A 833 -2.10 14.17 10.32
C GLY A 833 -1.33 13.07 9.58
N SER A 834 0.00 12.99 9.75
CA SER A 834 0.82 11.91 9.22
C SER A 834 0.97 10.75 10.22
N SER A 835 0.77 9.53 9.72
CA SER A 835 1.15 8.29 10.39
C SER A 835 2.65 7.99 10.28
N ALA A 836 3.28 8.45 9.21
CA ALA A 836 4.69 8.25 8.89
C ALA A 836 5.56 9.34 9.51
N LEU A 837 6.79 8.97 9.90
CA LEU A 837 7.77 9.93 10.42
C LEU A 837 8.51 10.62 9.27
N PRO A 838 9.03 11.85 9.47
CA PRO A 838 9.72 12.63 8.43
C PRO A 838 10.76 11.84 7.64
N TRP A 839 11.65 11.13 8.33
CA TRP A 839 12.74 10.34 7.74
C TRP A 839 12.33 8.98 7.18
N HIS A 840 11.04 8.67 7.18
CA HIS A 840 10.49 7.41 6.68
C HIS A 840 9.62 7.56 5.42
N GLY A 841 9.40 8.80 4.95
CA GLY A 841 8.63 9.14 3.75
C GLY A 841 9.21 10.37 3.03
N VAL A 842 8.37 11.05 2.24
CA VAL A 842 8.68 12.28 1.50
C VAL A 842 7.82 13.42 2.05
N GLY A 843 8.41 14.61 2.18
CA GLY A 843 7.66 15.84 2.47
C GLY A 843 6.61 16.12 1.39
N VAL A 844 5.39 16.40 1.82
CA VAL A 844 4.27 16.72 0.94
C VAL A 844 3.52 17.92 1.47
N VAL A 845 3.16 18.85 0.58
CA VAL A 845 2.21 19.92 0.89
C VAL A 845 0.90 19.57 0.19
N ASP A 846 -0.15 19.31 0.97
CA ASP A 846 -1.48 18.97 0.45
C ASP A 846 -2.18 20.15 -0.26
N ALA A 847 -3.37 19.91 -0.80
CA ALA A 847 -4.14 20.92 -1.53
C ALA A 847 -4.50 22.14 -0.66
N GLU A 848 -4.54 21.97 0.65
CA GLU A 848 -4.84 23.00 1.65
C GLU A 848 -3.62 23.82 2.09
N GLY A 849 -2.44 23.52 1.54
CA GLY A 849 -1.18 24.18 1.91
C GLY A 849 -0.58 23.61 3.19
N THR A 850 -0.92 22.38 3.57
CA THR A 850 -0.45 21.78 4.82
C THR A 850 0.69 20.80 4.59
N LEU A 851 1.78 21.00 5.31
CA LEU A 851 2.92 20.09 5.29
C LEU A 851 2.64 18.81 6.09
N SER A 852 2.86 17.67 5.44
CA SER A 852 2.71 16.31 5.96
C SER A 852 3.81 15.39 5.39
N VAL A 853 3.66 14.08 5.59
CA VAL A 853 4.55 13.03 5.07
C VAL A 853 3.72 11.89 4.49
N ASP A 854 4.13 11.39 3.34
CA ASP A 854 3.62 10.14 2.77
C ASP A 854 4.73 9.40 2.02
N TYR A 855 4.45 8.19 1.54
CA TYR A 855 5.39 7.38 0.78
C TYR A 855 5.46 7.82 -0.68
N ALA A 856 6.67 7.82 -1.26
CA ALA A 856 6.91 8.22 -2.64
C ALA A 856 5.98 7.50 -3.66
N VAL A 857 5.76 6.19 -3.48
CA VAL A 857 4.85 5.41 -4.35
C VAL A 857 3.39 5.87 -4.24
N SER A 858 2.95 6.26 -3.04
CA SER A 858 1.60 6.79 -2.81
C SER A 858 1.41 8.15 -3.46
N LEU A 859 2.39 9.04 -3.26
CA LEU A 859 2.36 10.38 -3.84
C LEU A 859 2.35 10.33 -5.37
N ALA A 860 3.18 9.45 -5.95
CA ALA A 860 3.19 9.23 -7.39
C ALA A 860 1.80 8.79 -7.89
N ASP A 861 1.22 7.74 -7.29
CA ASP A 861 -0.12 7.20 -7.60
C ASP A 861 -1.21 8.27 -7.54
N GLN A 862 -1.06 9.24 -6.64
CA GLN A 862 -2.03 10.30 -6.41
C GLN A 862 -1.83 11.55 -7.29
N GLY A 863 -0.89 11.49 -8.23
CA GLY A 863 -0.61 12.60 -9.15
C GLY A 863 0.05 13.79 -8.46
N PHE A 864 0.82 13.55 -7.40
CA PHE A 864 1.73 14.56 -6.86
C PHE A 864 2.98 14.66 -7.74
N VAL A 865 3.48 15.88 -7.90
CA VAL A 865 4.64 16.20 -8.72
C VAL A 865 5.79 16.71 -7.85
N PRO A 866 7.04 16.43 -8.25
CA PRO A 866 8.22 16.84 -7.49
C PRO A 866 8.44 18.36 -7.53
N VAL A 867 8.84 18.93 -6.40
CA VAL A 867 9.29 20.32 -6.28
C VAL A 867 10.77 20.33 -5.91
N HIS A 868 11.60 20.87 -6.79
CA HIS A 868 13.04 21.02 -6.58
C HIS A 868 13.36 22.40 -6.02
N SER A 869 14.32 22.44 -5.10
CA SER A 869 14.75 23.65 -4.43
C SER A 869 16.27 23.78 -4.48
N PRO A 870 16.82 24.97 -4.78
CA PRO A 870 18.26 25.23 -4.69
C PRO A 870 18.82 24.97 -3.29
N LEU A 871 17.98 25.04 -2.24
CA LEU A 871 18.39 24.67 -0.88
C LEU A 871 18.81 23.21 -0.77
N LEU A 872 18.30 22.30 -1.60
CA LEU A 872 18.64 20.87 -1.56
C LEU A 872 19.48 20.42 -2.78
N GLY A 873 19.36 21.16 -3.89
CA GLY A 873 19.98 20.82 -5.16
C GLY A 873 19.05 20.05 -6.11
N PRO A 874 19.49 19.79 -7.35
CA PRO A 874 18.64 19.22 -8.39
C PRO A 874 18.48 17.69 -8.33
N ALA A 875 19.33 16.99 -7.56
CA ALA A 875 19.43 15.53 -7.60
C ALA A 875 18.25 14.80 -6.95
N GLN A 876 17.54 15.45 -6.01
CA GLN A 876 16.33 14.92 -5.40
C GLN A 876 15.29 16.04 -5.24
N PRO A 877 13.99 15.74 -5.21
CA PRO A 877 12.98 16.73 -4.85
C PRO A 877 13.13 17.13 -3.38
N TRP A 878 12.78 18.38 -3.09
CA TRP A 878 12.71 18.91 -1.73
C TRP A 878 11.36 18.58 -1.08
N PHE A 879 10.30 18.48 -1.86
CA PHE A 879 8.98 17.98 -1.44
C PHE A 879 8.14 17.68 -2.68
N THR A 880 6.88 17.31 -2.47
CA THR A 880 5.90 17.11 -3.54
C THR A 880 4.62 17.90 -3.29
N VAL A 881 3.90 18.23 -4.36
CA VAL A 881 2.59 18.91 -4.32
C VAL A 881 1.63 18.25 -5.28
N PRO A 882 0.30 18.36 -5.10
CA PRO A 882 -0.65 17.99 -6.13
C PRO A 882 -0.35 18.71 -7.43
N VAL A 883 -0.41 18.02 -8.57
CA VAL A 883 -0.25 18.66 -9.88
C VAL A 883 -1.26 19.81 -10.11
N THR A 884 -2.42 19.73 -9.45
CA THR A 884 -3.47 20.76 -9.48
C THR A 884 -3.08 22.06 -8.77
N SER A 885 -2.04 22.04 -7.94
CA SER A 885 -1.45 23.24 -7.29
C SER A 885 -0.36 23.90 -8.13
N THR A 886 -0.14 23.43 -9.37
CA THR A 886 0.86 23.96 -10.29
C THR A 886 0.23 24.67 -11.48
N ARG A 887 0.92 25.72 -11.95
CA ARG A 887 0.52 26.52 -13.11
C ARG A 887 1.71 26.78 -14.03
N LEU A 888 1.43 26.80 -15.32
CA LEU A 888 2.40 27.21 -16.35
C LEU A 888 2.15 28.69 -16.66
N VAL A 889 2.98 29.59 -16.12
CA VAL A 889 2.86 31.05 -16.32
C VAL A 889 3.77 31.51 -17.45
N ASP A 890 5.05 31.12 -17.37
CA ASP A 890 6.05 31.35 -18.41
C ASP A 890 6.54 29.99 -18.91
N ARG A 891 6.34 29.72 -20.21
CA ARG A 891 6.80 28.49 -20.84
C ARG A 891 8.30 28.27 -20.59
N ARG A 892 9.13 29.31 -20.61
CA ARG A 892 10.58 29.19 -20.43
C ARG A 892 10.98 28.75 -19.03
N ARG A 893 10.15 29.04 -18.02
CA ARG A 893 10.38 28.63 -16.62
C ARG A 893 9.74 27.28 -16.29
N GLY A 894 8.82 26.79 -17.13
CA GLY A 894 8.06 25.57 -16.88
C GLY A 894 7.00 25.77 -15.81
N ASN A 895 6.59 24.68 -15.15
CA ASN A 895 5.61 24.76 -14.07
C ASN A 895 6.14 25.54 -12.87
N GLU A 896 5.30 26.40 -12.33
CA GLU A 896 5.51 27.15 -11.10
C GLU A 896 4.44 26.77 -10.06
N LEU A 897 4.77 26.94 -8.78
CA LEU A 897 3.76 26.91 -7.72
C LEU A 897 2.92 28.19 -7.80
N ASP A 898 1.63 28.07 -7.50
CA ASP A 898 0.79 29.25 -7.29
C ASP A 898 1.36 30.09 -6.11
N PRO A 899 1.62 31.41 -6.28
CA PRO A 899 2.17 32.24 -5.21
C PRO A 899 1.27 32.33 -3.96
N ALA A 900 -0.05 32.32 -4.12
CA ALA A 900 -0.97 32.29 -2.98
C ALA A 900 -0.90 30.95 -2.26
N PHE A 901 -0.74 29.85 -2.99
CA PHE A 901 -0.50 28.53 -2.40
C PHE A 901 0.82 28.52 -1.62
N ARG A 902 1.91 29.01 -2.22
CA ARG A 902 3.25 29.04 -1.62
C ARG A 902 3.30 29.83 -0.30
N SER A 903 2.66 30.99 -0.25
CA SER A 903 2.59 31.82 0.96
C SER A 903 1.65 31.28 2.04
N SER A 904 0.78 30.31 1.69
CA SER A 904 -0.15 29.67 2.64
C SER A 904 0.42 28.43 3.35
N VAL A 905 1.64 28.00 2.98
CA VAL A 905 2.26 26.77 3.48
C VAL A 905 2.45 26.83 4.99
N ARG A 906 1.93 25.81 5.68
CA ARG A 906 1.93 25.74 7.16
C ARG A 906 2.01 24.31 7.67
N LEU A 907 2.33 24.16 8.95
CA LEU A 907 2.26 22.86 9.62
C LEU A 907 0.81 22.46 9.93
N HIS A 908 0.51 21.16 9.85
CA HIS A 908 -0.81 20.64 10.19
C HIS A 908 -1.14 20.83 11.67
N THR A 909 -2.28 21.41 11.97
CA THR A 909 -2.86 21.40 13.32
C THR A 909 -3.65 20.11 13.46
N TYR A 910 -3.22 19.19 14.33
CA TYR A 910 -3.94 17.94 14.56
C TYR A 910 -5.35 18.26 15.06
N LYS A 911 -6.35 18.15 14.19
CA LYS A 911 -7.74 17.96 14.64
C LYS A 911 -7.90 16.47 14.85
N LYS A 912 -8.36 16.08 16.05
CA LYS A 912 -8.75 14.71 16.33
C LYS A 912 -9.83 14.31 15.32
N VAL A 913 -9.43 13.61 14.26
CA VAL A 913 -10.39 12.86 13.43
C VAL A 913 -11.00 11.89 14.42
N SER A 914 -12.30 12.04 14.69
CA SER A 914 -13.05 11.03 15.43
C SER A 914 -12.92 9.73 14.62
N THR A 915 -12.00 8.88 15.03
CA THR A 915 -11.94 7.48 14.61
C THR A 915 -13.15 6.76 15.15
#